data_AF-A0A0B7HCW8-F1
#
_entry.id   AF-A0A0B7HCW8-F1
#
_cell.length_a   1.000
_cell.length_b   1.000
_cell.length_c   1.000
_cell.angle_alpha   90.00
_cell.angle_beta   90.00
_cell.angle_gamma   90.00
#
_symmetry.space_group_name_H-M   'P 1'
#
loop_
_entity.id
_entity.type
_entity.pdbx_description
1 polymer ?
#
loop_
_entity_poly.entity_id
_entity_poly.type
_entity_poly.pdbx_seq_one_letter_code
_entity_poly.pdbx_strand_id
1 'polypeptide(L)'
;MTEKQILKKIDAWDENDNIQAIIDFIENLPVEERSTAVLSELGRAYNNFYWLDQTAGNEKYLQKAIEVFKYLEEELGETASWNYRIGYSYFYLNNSELAKKHFLRERELQGSGNDVDTYLACIEYAQEKGVSPVEVYNGGREGVQYPLERFLHFLEKKAPNLRTLIASGASDAELESFENQIGAKLPEAYKELYRTFNGQKQIVPFFATGNQHFVSLSEVTEIQGRWLNFVKQHYGENWKNVRLSEEIFFNEEDVQNTLFNEKWIPILAGEQFFICMDLDPKQEEFYGQIICVMLNEDINSFEVGYLYNDIKDWLGYIIRNLQSEQLVYNAENNWLEFAEDGNYQEAAYYTEEERTALESYIETTFGKFDEVLHELVSPDIHCDIYLIKPTPERNYHTLVTGGMGAFQMYTPEDYHASPFAELVINLPPTWNIQSEEEKDYWPIRWLKNLARLPIQHQTYLGYGHTIPTNDALEGTNFDCLMLIGAVAQSEDGEQSQWAVAELPSGKEVGFFYVVPLYPEETQFKLDQSADNLLDKFEEADIPYPPVVDINRVNVCEDYEAMETPNLLDNIAWAFNDRFYGSLMHFWDAIRDYNADIENDLEDFTPFATIFSSSKVMMMYEAYIKSEKDILENERLLNPETFDDPDEDGMYYARILAELESEDRNYYGALNLLRHIHNTLSNKDLGDHIFFEGFDLESYQEDGTPVIYLNLGS
;
A
#
# COMPACT_ATOMS: atom_id res chain seq x y z
N MET A 1 30.05 5.27 17.26
CA MET A 1 29.41 4.87 15.98
C MET A 1 29.75 5.90 14.91
N THR A 2 29.61 5.60 13.61
CA THR A 2 29.70 6.66 12.59
C THR A 2 28.44 7.55 12.66
N GLU A 3 28.52 8.80 12.17
CA GLU A 3 27.36 9.70 12.13
C GLU A 3 26.17 9.07 11.39
N LYS A 4 26.44 8.38 10.27
CA LYS A 4 25.45 7.66 9.47
C LYS A 4 24.73 6.57 10.27
N GLN A 5 25.47 5.78 11.04
CA GLN A 5 24.92 4.74 11.91
C GLN A 5 24.04 5.33 13.03
N ILE A 6 24.47 6.46 13.62
CA ILE A 6 23.71 7.17 14.66
C ILE A 6 22.39 7.68 14.09
N LEU A 7 22.42 8.34 12.93
CA LEU A 7 21.22 8.89 12.28
C LEU A 7 20.25 7.78 11.87
N LYS A 8 20.73 6.66 11.30
CA LYS A 8 19.86 5.54 10.94
C LYS A 8 19.16 4.90 12.16
N LYS A 9 19.85 4.81 13.31
CA LYS A 9 19.23 4.38 14.56
C LYS A 9 18.14 5.36 15.04
N ILE A 10 18.42 6.66 14.98
CA ILE A 10 17.44 7.70 15.32
C ILE A 10 16.21 7.59 14.42
N ASP A 11 16.40 7.43 13.11
CA ASP A 11 15.31 7.31 12.15
C ASP A 11 14.43 6.07 12.44
N ALA A 12 15.04 4.92 12.76
CA ALA A 12 14.29 3.70 13.10
C ALA A 12 13.42 3.85 14.37
N TRP A 13 13.88 4.58 15.38
CA TRP A 13 13.04 4.89 16.54
C TRP A 13 11.98 5.94 16.25
N ASP A 14 12.27 6.92 15.39
CA ASP A 14 11.30 7.95 15.00
C ASP A 14 10.14 7.34 14.21
N GLU A 15 10.42 6.36 13.34
CA GLU A 15 9.40 5.57 12.63
C GLU A 15 8.46 4.79 13.57
N ASN A 16 8.94 4.43 14.77
CA ASN A 16 8.17 3.71 15.79
C ASN A 16 7.61 4.63 16.89
N ASP A 17 7.60 5.96 16.69
CA ASP A 17 7.20 6.97 17.69
C ASP A 17 7.92 6.83 19.06
N ASN A 18 9.09 6.18 19.08
CA ASN A 18 9.92 5.96 20.26
C ASN A 18 10.77 7.20 20.59
N ILE A 19 10.11 8.35 20.68
CA ILE A 19 10.75 9.67 20.81
C ILE A 19 11.57 9.79 22.10
N GLN A 20 11.14 9.13 23.18
CA GLN A 20 11.88 9.11 24.45
C GLN A 20 13.23 8.39 24.30
N ALA A 21 13.28 7.26 23.57
CA ALA A 21 14.52 6.54 23.30
C ALA A 21 15.53 7.39 22.52
N ILE A 22 15.06 8.18 21.54
CA ILE A 22 15.90 9.14 20.79
C ILE A 22 16.52 10.17 21.73
N ILE A 23 15.71 10.77 22.61
CA ILE A 23 16.16 11.78 23.58
C ILE A 23 17.23 11.17 24.50
N ASP A 24 16.94 10.02 25.10
CA ASP A 24 17.84 9.37 26.05
C ASP A 24 19.14 8.92 25.38
N PHE A 25 19.05 8.38 24.16
CA PHE A 25 20.21 7.99 23.37
C PHE A 25 21.14 9.19 23.11
N ILE A 26 20.63 10.27 22.52
CA ILE A 26 21.44 11.44 22.17
C ILE A 26 21.96 12.17 23.42
N GLU A 27 21.16 12.26 24.50
CA GLU A 27 21.59 12.86 25.77
C GLU A 27 22.73 12.06 26.44
N ASN A 28 22.87 10.77 26.16
CA ASN A 28 23.94 9.90 26.68
C ASN A 28 25.14 9.73 25.73
N LEU A 29 25.06 10.16 24.47
CA LEU A 29 26.19 10.10 23.54
C LEU A 29 27.41 10.90 24.03
N PRO A 30 28.65 10.46 23.76
CA PRO A 30 29.85 11.28 23.97
C PRO A 30 29.74 12.61 23.22
N VAL A 31 30.32 13.69 23.76
CA VAL A 31 30.24 15.03 23.16
C VAL A 31 30.82 15.04 21.74
N GLU A 32 31.80 14.19 21.47
CA GLU A 32 32.48 14.03 20.19
C GLU A 32 31.57 13.41 19.12
N GLU A 33 30.53 12.67 19.52
CA GLU A 33 29.57 12.01 18.62
C GLU A 33 28.29 12.86 18.42
N ARG A 34 28.13 13.97 19.15
CA ARG A 34 26.99 14.91 19.04
C ARG A 34 27.26 15.98 17.97
N SER A 35 27.32 15.55 16.72
CA SER A 35 27.46 16.48 15.59
C SER A 35 26.28 17.44 15.47
N THR A 36 26.41 18.46 14.63
CA THR A 36 25.34 19.40 14.27
C THR A 36 24.08 18.69 13.77
N ALA A 37 24.24 17.62 12.98
CA ALA A 37 23.13 16.81 12.49
C ALA A 37 22.41 16.11 13.66
N VAL A 38 23.15 15.42 14.53
CA VAL A 38 22.61 14.70 15.69
C VAL A 38 21.89 15.64 16.66
N LEU A 39 22.46 16.81 16.96
CA LEU A 39 21.82 17.80 17.82
C LEU A 39 20.55 18.42 17.19
N SER A 40 20.53 18.58 15.87
CA SER A 40 19.33 19.03 15.15
C SER A 40 18.18 18.05 15.34
N GLU A 41 18.48 16.75 15.38
CA GLU A 41 17.50 15.68 15.65
C GLU A 41 17.05 15.65 17.10
N LEU A 42 17.91 15.96 18.08
CA LEU A 42 17.47 16.15 19.47
C LEU A 42 16.43 17.27 19.61
N GLY A 43 16.64 18.40 18.91
CA GLY A 43 15.67 19.49 18.89
C GLY A 43 14.33 19.06 18.25
N ARG A 44 14.38 18.24 17.19
CA ARG A 44 13.18 17.65 16.55
C ARG A 44 12.44 16.73 17.53
N ALA A 45 13.15 15.82 18.18
CA ALA A 45 12.60 14.88 19.15
C ALA A 45 11.87 15.61 20.29
N TYR A 46 12.41 16.71 20.82
CA TYR A 46 11.70 17.50 21.83
C TYR A 46 10.40 18.14 21.32
N ASN A 47 10.34 18.61 20.08
CA ASN A 47 9.10 19.10 19.48
C ASN A 47 8.08 17.96 19.29
N ASN A 48 8.52 16.81 18.81
CA ASN A 48 7.68 15.62 18.61
C ASN A 48 7.14 15.10 19.95
N PHE A 49 7.94 15.11 21.02
CA PHE A 49 7.51 14.68 22.35
C PHE A 49 6.34 15.52 22.88
N TYR A 50 6.36 16.84 22.66
CA TYR A 50 5.21 17.69 22.99
C TYR A 50 4.01 17.42 22.08
N TRP A 51 4.24 17.14 20.80
CA TRP A 51 3.16 16.85 19.85
C TRP A 51 2.37 15.60 20.24
N LEU A 52 3.07 14.55 20.67
CA LEU A 52 2.47 13.28 21.12
C LEU A 52 1.59 13.47 22.37
N ASP A 53 1.99 14.33 23.30
CA ASP A 53 1.17 14.68 24.47
C ASP A 53 1.21 16.19 24.77
N GLN A 54 0.21 16.91 24.25
CA GLN A 54 0.07 18.37 24.34
C GLN A 54 -0.45 18.85 25.72
N THR A 55 0.17 18.38 26.80
CA THR A 55 -0.13 18.81 28.16
C THR A 55 0.70 20.03 28.55
N ALA A 56 0.18 20.82 29.50
CA ALA A 56 0.93 21.93 30.10
C ALA A 56 2.25 21.48 30.77
N GLY A 57 2.34 20.20 31.16
CA GLY A 57 3.58 19.61 31.72
C GLY A 57 4.69 19.42 30.67
N ASN A 58 4.32 19.22 29.41
CA ASN A 58 5.25 18.95 28.32
C ASN A 58 5.70 20.20 27.57
N GLU A 59 5.12 21.38 27.84
CA GLU A 59 5.60 22.66 27.30
C GLU A 59 7.11 22.91 27.59
N LYS A 60 7.66 22.28 28.65
CA LYS A 60 9.09 22.30 28.97
C LYS A 60 9.98 21.75 27.84
N TYR A 61 9.49 20.80 27.04
CA TYR A 61 10.23 20.22 25.91
C TYR A 61 10.30 21.21 24.74
N LEU A 62 9.25 21.99 24.49
CA LEU A 62 9.31 23.10 23.52
C LEU A 62 10.36 24.13 23.92
N GLN A 63 10.53 24.39 25.21
CA GLN A 63 11.57 25.29 25.71
C GLN A 63 12.98 24.70 25.50
N LYS A 64 13.17 23.41 25.79
CA LYS A 64 14.43 22.70 25.48
C LYS A 64 14.74 22.70 23.99
N ALA A 65 13.75 22.49 23.12
CA ALA A 65 13.90 22.55 21.67
C ALA A 65 14.43 23.93 21.23
N ILE A 66 13.85 25.01 21.76
CA ILE A 66 14.32 26.38 21.49
C ILE A 66 15.76 26.59 21.96
N GLU A 67 16.18 26.02 23.10
CA GLU A 67 17.57 26.11 23.58
C GLU A 67 18.54 25.42 22.62
N VAL A 68 18.22 24.21 22.16
CA VAL A 68 19.00 23.47 21.16
C VAL A 68 19.08 24.25 19.84
N PHE A 69 17.95 24.71 19.30
CA PHE A 69 17.96 25.44 18.03
C PHE A 69 18.72 26.77 18.13
N LYS A 70 18.64 27.49 19.25
CA LYS A 70 19.47 28.69 19.46
C LYS A 70 20.96 28.38 19.51
N TYR A 71 21.35 27.24 20.09
CA TYR A 71 22.75 26.81 20.07
C TYR A 71 23.24 26.55 18.64
N LEU A 72 22.38 25.97 17.79
CA LEU A 72 22.69 25.67 16.39
C LEU A 72 22.49 26.86 15.42
N GLU A 73 22.08 28.04 15.91
CA GLU A 73 21.71 29.19 15.07
C GLU A 73 22.86 29.67 14.18
N GLU A 74 24.11 29.63 14.66
CA GLU A 74 25.28 30.05 13.88
C GLU A 74 25.51 29.17 12.64
N GLU A 75 25.22 27.87 12.75
CA GLU A 75 25.45 26.90 11.67
C GLU A 75 24.21 26.69 10.79
N LEU A 76 23.02 26.66 11.39
CA LEU A 76 21.77 26.25 10.75
C LEU A 76 20.72 27.37 10.63
N GLY A 77 20.93 28.55 11.21
CA GLY A 77 19.91 29.62 11.27
C GLY A 77 19.40 30.12 9.91
N GLU A 78 20.18 29.91 8.85
CA GLU A 78 19.84 30.24 7.46
C GLU A 78 19.28 29.05 6.67
N THR A 79 19.00 27.93 7.33
CA THR A 79 18.31 26.78 6.72
C THR A 79 16.81 26.86 6.95
N ALA A 80 16.03 26.34 5.99
CA ALA A 80 14.58 26.36 6.10
C ALA A 80 14.10 25.39 7.19
N SER A 81 14.68 24.19 7.30
CA SER A 81 14.34 23.19 8.31
C SER A 81 14.53 23.71 9.74
N TRP A 82 15.59 24.46 10.01
CA TRP A 82 15.80 25.10 11.31
C TRP A 82 14.72 26.14 11.62
N ASN A 83 14.39 27.01 10.65
CA ASN A 83 13.35 28.03 10.82
C ASN A 83 11.97 27.41 11.04
N TYR A 84 11.66 26.31 10.34
CA TYR A 84 10.46 25.52 10.57
C TYR A 84 10.41 25.01 12.02
N ARG A 85 11.44 24.26 12.43
CA ARG A 85 11.47 23.56 13.73
C ARG A 85 11.39 24.54 14.91
N ILE A 86 12.06 25.69 14.87
CA ILE A 86 11.95 26.70 15.93
C ILE A 86 10.64 27.50 15.86
N GLY A 87 10.13 27.77 14.65
CA GLY A 87 8.85 28.43 14.43
C GLY A 87 7.68 27.62 14.99
N TYR A 88 7.72 26.30 14.81
CA TYR A 88 6.80 25.33 15.41
C TYR A 88 6.75 25.48 16.93
N SER A 89 7.91 25.48 17.61
CA SER A 89 7.95 25.62 19.07
C SER A 89 7.30 26.95 19.53
N TYR A 90 7.54 28.05 18.81
CA TYR A 90 6.89 29.33 19.13
C TYR A 90 5.39 29.35 18.86
N PHE A 91 4.91 28.65 17.83
CA PHE A 91 3.49 28.58 17.48
C PHE A 91 2.67 27.95 18.61
N TYR A 92 3.09 26.78 19.08
CA TYR A 92 2.40 26.06 20.16
C TYR A 92 2.55 26.75 21.53
N LEU A 93 3.60 27.56 21.72
CA LEU A 93 3.74 28.47 22.87
C LEU A 93 2.94 29.79 22.71
N ASN A 94 2.04 29.91 21.73
CA ASN A 94 1.23 31.09 21.43
C ASN A 94 2.04 32.39 21.20
N ASN A 95 3.27 32.28 20.71
CA ASN A 95 4.10 33.43 20.35
C ASN A 95 3.99 33.74 18.85
N SER A 96 2.85 34.30 18.45
CA SER A 96 2.52 34.55 17.04
C SER A 96 3.53 35.44 16.30
N GLU A 97 4.20 36.37 17.00
CA GLU A 97 5.18 37.26 16.38
C GLU A 97 6.44 36.50 15.96
N LEU A 98 7.02 35.70 16.86
CA LEU A 98 8.20 34.90 16.55
C LEU A 98 7.89 33.73 15.63
N ALA A 99 6.75 33.06 15.82
CA ALA A 99 6.30 32.01 14.91
C ALA A 99 6.16 32.55 13.48
N LYS A 100 5.46 33.67 13.29
CA LYS A 100 5.31 34.32 11.98
C LYS A 100 6.66 34.71 11.38
N LYS A 101 7.57 35.28 12.18
CA LYS A 101 8.92 35.64 11.71
C LYS A 101 9.65 34.43 11.11
N HIS A 102 9.66 33.30 11.82
CA HIS A 102 10.39 32.12 11.39
C HIS A 102 9.71 31.39 10.22
N PHE A 103 8.39 31.25 10.23
CA PHE A 103 7.65 30.67 9.10
C PHE A 103 7.75 31.51 7.82
N LEU A 104 7.77 32.84 7.92
CA LEU A 104 8.07 33.68 6.75
C LEU A 104 9.49 33.46 6.23
N ARG A 105 10.48 33.30 7.13
CA ARG A 105 11.86 33.03 6.73
C ARG A 105 12.03 31.67 6.08
N GLU A 106 11.39 30.64 6.63
CA GLU A 106 11.32 29.30 6.04
C GLU A 106 10.78 29.37 4.60
N ARG A 107 9.67 30.10 4.40
CA ARG A 107 9.04 30.26 3.09
C ARG A 107 9.92 31.03 2.11
N GLU A 108 10.62 32.07 2.56
CA GLU A 108 11.61 32.79 1.74
C GLU A 108 12.78 31.90 1.29
N LEU A 109 13.15 30.94 2.14
CA LEU A 109 14.19 29.95 1.85
C LEU A 109 13.68 28.76 1.03
N GLN A 110 12.40 28.76 0.64
CA GLN A 110 11.74 27.70 -0.13
C GLN A 110 11.86 26.33 0.54
N GLY A 111 11.69 26.28 1.86
CA GLY A 111 11.68 25.01 2.57
C GLY A 111 10.47 24.16 2.25
N SER A 112 10.59 22.88 2.58
CA SER A 112 9.55 21.87 2.48
C SER A 112 8.81 21.66 3.81
N GLY A 113 8.80 22.67 4.70
CA GLY A 113 8.11 22.56 5.98
C GLY A 113 6.63 22.27 5.77
N ASN A 114 6.16 21.12 6.27
CA ASN A 114 4.75 20.76 6.20
C ASN A 114 3.91 21.85 6.87
N ASP A 115 2.86 22.30 6.18
CA ASP A 115 1.85 23.21 6.71
C ASP A 115 2.30 24.64 7.08
N VAL A 116 3.45 25.12 6.59
CA VAL A 116 3.89 26.52 6.85
C VAL A 116 2.84 27.54 6.45
N ASP A 117 2.25 27.39 5.27
CA ASP A 117 1.17 28.29 4.80
C ASP A 117 -0.10 28.11 5.63
N THR A 118 -0.40 26.90 6.12
CA THR A 118 -1.49 26.64 7.06
C THR A 118 -1.26 27.39 8.38
N TYR A 119 -0.06 27.30 8.97
CA TYR A 119 0.30 28.01 10.20
C TYR A 119 0.22 29.53 10.01
N LEU A 120 0.74 30.06 8.90
CA LEU A 120 0.65 31.48 8.58
C LEU A 120 -0.80 31.94 8.41
N ALA A 121 -1.63 31.17 7.70
CA ALA A 121 -3.05 31.46 7.53
C ALA A 121 -3.81 31.41 8.87
N CYS A 122 -3.48 30.44 9.74
CA CYS A 122 -4.05 30.37 11.09
C CYS A 122 -3.65 31.58 11.93
N ILE A 123 -2.38 32.00 11.89
CA ILE A 123 -1.91 33.21 12.57
C ILE A 123 -2.66 34.45 12.08
N GLU A 124 -2.84 34.62 10.77
CA GLU A 124 -3.53 35.77 10.20
C GLU A 124 -5.00 35.80 10.58
N TYR A 125 -5.69 34.68 10.44
CA TYR A 125 -7.10 34.57 10.80
C TYR A 125 -7.32 34.73 12.31
N ALA A 126 -6.43 34.17 13.14
CA ALA A 126 -6.45 34.35 14.59
C ALA A 126 -6.30 35.82 14.98
N GLN A 127 -5.42 36.57 14.30
CA GLN A 127 -5.28 38.02 14.49
C GLN A 127 -6.54 38.79 14.09
N GLU A 128 -7.22 38.40 12.99
CA GLU A 128 -8.47 39.03 12.56
C GLU A 128 -9.63 38.79 13.54
N LYS A 129 -9.73 37.58 14.11
CA LYS A 129 -10.81 37.17 15.01
C LYS A 129 -10.54 37.44 16.49
N GLY A 130 -9.29 37.70 16.87
CA GLY A 130 -8.87 37.91 18.26
C GLY A 130 -8.87 36.62 19.08
N VAL A 131 -8.47 35.50 18.49
CA VAL A 131 -8.38 34.16 19.10
C VAL A 131 -6.94 33.61 19.04
N SER A 132 -6.68 32.43 19.62
CA SER A 132 -5.37 31.77 19.50
C SER A 132 -5.19 31.14 18.12
N PRO A 133 -3.97 31.15 17.54
CA PRO A 133 -3.70 30.42 16.30
C PRO A 133 -3.85 28.90 16.43
N VAL A 134 -3.62 28.33 17.63
CA VAL A 134 -3.82 26.89 17.90
C VAL A 134 -5.31 26.53 17.85
N GLU A 135 -6.18 27.40 18.39
CA GLU A 135 -7.64 27.22 18.30
C GLU A 135 -8.14 27.20 16.85
N VAL A 136 -7.57 28.08 16.01
CA VAL A 136 -7.90 28.13 14.57
C VAL A 136 -7.42 26.89 13.83
N TYR A 137 -6.20 26.44 14.13
CA TYR A 137 -5.63 25.22 13.56
C TYR A 137 -6.51 24.00 13.85
N ASN A 138 -7.05 23.91 15.08
CA ASN A 138 -7.96 22.84 15.50
C ASN A 138 -9.39 22.95 14.92
N GLY A 139 -9.67 23.91 14.03
CA GLY A 139 -10.93 24.00 13.28
C GLY A 139 -12.11 24.64 14.03
N GLY A 140 -11.93 25.03 15.30
CA GLY A 140 -12.96 25.66 16.12
C GLY A 140 -14.00 24.68 16.65
N ARG A 141 -15.28 25.12 16.77
CA ARG A 141 -16.36 24.24 17.26
C ARG A 141 -16.49 23.00 16.39
N GLU A 142 -16.47 21.83 17.04
CA GLU A 142 -16.51 20.51 16.40
C GLU A 142 -15.46 20.29 15.28
N GLY A 143 -14.42 21.12 15.20
CA GLY A 143 -13.42 21.09 14.14
C GLY A 143 -13.90 21.55 12.75
N VAL A 144 -15.15 21.96 12.58
CA VAL A 144 -15.72 22.34 11.27
C VAL A 144 -16.06 23.81 11.11
N GLN A 145 -16.15 24.57 12.20
CA GLN A 145 -16.56 25.97 12.15
C GLN A 145 -15.67 26.80 11.19
N TYR A 146 -14.36 26.78 11.40
CA TYR A 146 -13.44 27.60 10.59
C TYR A 146 -13.26 27.07 9.15
N PRO A 147 -13.20 25.75 8.87
CA PRO A 147 -13.32 25.23 7.51
C PRO A 147 -14.55 25.73 6.74
N LEU A 148 -15.73 25.73 7.38
CA LEU A 148 -16.97 26.20 6.77
C LEU A 148 -16.94 27.71 6.49
N GLU A 149 -16.44 28.51 7.44
CA GLU A 149 -16.24 29.95 7.23
C GLU A 149 -15.29 30.22 6.05
N ARG A 150 -14.22 29.42 5.91
CA ARG A 150 -13.27 29.52 4.78
C ARG A 150 -13.93 29.16 3.44
N PHE A 151 -14.73 28.09 3.40
CA PHE A 151 -15.48 27.71 2.21
C PHE A 151 -16.39 28.85 1.73
N LEU A 152 -17.18 29.44 2.63
CA LEU A 152 -18.06 30.56 2.30
C LEU A 152 -17.29 31.79 1.83
N HIS A 153 -16.16 32.11 2.47
CA HIS A 153 -15.29 33.21 2.07
C HIS A 153 -14.67 33.01 0.68
N PHE A 154 -14.30 31.77 0.33
CA PHE A 154 -13.87 31.43 -1.02
C PHE A 154 -14.98 31.73 -2.03
N LEU A 155 -16.21 31.27 -1.78
CA LEU A 155 -17.34 31.54 -2.66
C LEU A 155 -17.59 33.05 -2.81
N GLU A 156 -17.52 33.82 -1.72
CA GLU A 156 -17.70 35.27 -1.76
C GLU A 156 -16.64 35.98 -2.61
N LYS A 157 -15.39 35.50 -2.59
CA LYS A 157 -14.28 36.12 -3.32
C LYS A 157 -14.12 35.64 -4.76
N LYS A 158 -14.34 34.34 -5.01
CA LYS A 158 -13.94 33.65 -6.25
C LYS A 158 -15.12 33.09 -7.04
N ALA A 159 -16.21 32.71 -6.38
CA ALA A 159 -17.40 32.13 -7.01
C ALA A 159 -18.71 32.82 -6.55
N PRO A 160 -18.87 34.14 -6.76
CA PRO A 160 -19.97 34.91 -6.17
C PRO A 160 -21.35 34.47 -6.67
N ASN A 161 -21.46 33.90 -7.87
CA ASN A 161 -22.72 33.35 -8.37
C ASN A 161 -23.13 32.10 -7.57
N LEU A 162 -22.21 31.17 -7.33
CA LEU A 162 -22.45 30.00 -6.46
C LEU A 162 -22.81 30.43 -5.03
N ARG A 163 -22.18 31.48 -4.50
CA ARG A 163 -22.51 32.04 -3.18
C ARG A 163 -23.99 32.42 -3.06
N THR A 164 -24.63 32.88 -4.14
CA THR A 164 -26.06 33.25 -4.11
C THR A 164 -26.98 32.05 -3.98
N LEU A 165 -26.55 30.86 -4.42
CA LEU A 165 -27.30 29.61 -4.36
C LEU A 165 -27.37 29.03 -2.95
N ILE A 166 -26.35 29.26 -2.13
CA ILE A 166 -26.30 28.77 -0.74
C ILE A 166 -27.46 29.34 0.08
N ALA A 167 -28.23 28.47 0.73
CA ALA A 167 -29.36 28.82 1.59
C ALA A 167 -28.90 29.35 2.96
N SER A 168 -29.82 29.96 3.71
CA SER A 168 -29.58 30.26 5.12
C SER A 168 -29.46 28.97 5.94
N GLY A 169 -28.73 29.02 7.05
CA GLY A 169 -28.64 27.92 7.99
C GLY A 169 -29.98 27.50 8.59
N ALA A 170 -30.05 26.22 8.97
CA ALA A 170 -31.15 25.63 9.72
C ALA A 170 -31.11 26.08 11.19
N SER A 171 -32.30 26.26 11.76
CA SER A 171 -32.48 26.43 13.20
C SER A 171 -32.40 25.09 13.95
N ASP A 172 -32.11 25.13 15.25
CA ASP A 172 -32.10 23.92 16.08
C ASP A 172 -33.46 23.19 16.08
N ALA A 173 -34.57 23.92 15.91
CA ALA A 173 -35.90 23.33 15.80
C ALA A 173 -36.11 22.56 14.47
N GLU A 174 -35.52 23.04 13.37
CA GLU A 174 -35.55 22.33 12.08
C GLU A 174 -34.68 21.07 12.12
N LEU A 175 -33.49 21.15 12.73
CA LEU A 175 -32.62 20.00 12.97
C LEU A 175 -33.32 18.94 13.83
N GLU A 176 -33.92 19.33 14.96
CA GLU A 176 -34.66 18.42 15.84
C GLU A 176 -35.87 17.79 15.11
N SER A 177 -36.60 18.58 14.33
CA SER A 177 -37.71 18.06 13.52
C SER A 177 -37.22 17.02 12.50
N PHE A 178 -36.07 17.26 11.86
CA PHE A 178 -35.50 16.33 10.89
C PHE A 178 -35.00 15.04 11.55
N GLU A 179 -34.26 15.12 12.66
CA GLU A 179 -33.86 13.94 13.45
C GLU A 179 -35.07 13.08 13.86
N ASN A 180 -36.16 13.73 14.28
CA ASN A 180 -37.41 13.04 14.61
C ASN A 180 -38.08 12.37 13.40
N GLN A 181 -38.04 13.01 12.23
CA GLN A 181 -38.57 12.45 10.98
C GLN A 181 -37.79 11.22 10.53
N ILE A 182 -36.47 11.29 10.65
CA ILE A 182 -35.53 10.27 10.19
C ILE A 182 -35.33 9.16 11.23
N GLY A 183 -35.70 9.40 12.49
CA GLY A 183 -35.58 8.47 13.61
C GLY A 183 -34.13 8.14 13.96
N ALA A 184 -33.21 9.09 13.80
CA ALA A 184 -31.80 8.99 14.15
C ALA A 184 -31.24 10.38 14.54
N LYS A 185 -30.14 10.40 15.30
CA LYS A 185 -29.44 11.63 15.68
C LYS A 185 -28.35 11.97 14.68
N LEU A 186 -28.23 13.24 14.33
CA LEU A 186 -27.13 13.71 13.50
C LEU A 186 -25.89 13.94 14.37
N PRO A 187 -24.69 13.55 13.91
CA PRO A 187 -23.46 13.96 14.57
C PRO A 187 -23.35 15.49 14.62
N GLU A 188 -22.74 16.05 15.67
CA GLU A 188 -22.74 17.50 15.91
C GLU A 188 -22.06 18.28 14.78
N ALA A 189 -21.01 17.74 14.17
CA ALA A 189 -20.33 18.34 13.02
C ALA A 189 -21.28 18.54 11.81
N TYR A 190 -22.19 17.60 11.55
CA TYR A 190 -23.21 17.77 10.50
C TYR A 190 -24.26 18.81 10.88
N LYS A 191 -24.64 18.89 12.16
CA LYS A 191 -25.52 19.96 12.62
C LYS A 191 -24.88 21.33 12.42
N GLU A 192 -23.58 21.47 12.66
CA GLU A 192 -22.87 22.73 12.41
C GLU A 192 -22.80 23.07 10.90
N LEU A 193 -22.66 22.08 10.02
CA LEU A 193 -22.81 22.26 8.57
C LEU A 193 -24.18 22.87 8.24
N TYR A 194 -25.27 22.25 8.71
CA TYR A 194 -26.63 22.74 8.44
C TYR A 194 -26.95 24.07 9.13
N ARG A 195 -26.40 24.36 10.32
CA ARG A 195 -26.48 25.69 10.96
C ARG A 195 -25.75 26.75 10.16
N THR A 196 -24.72 26.38 9.42
CA THR A 196 -23.99 27.29 8.53
C THR A 196 -24.81 27.54 7.25
N PHE A 197 -25.30 26.49 6.59
CA PHE A 197 -26.21 26.60 5.45
C PHE A 197 -27.06 25.34 5.27
N ASN A 198 -28.37 25.50 4.98
CA ASN A 198 -29.28 24.38 4.75
C ASN A 198 -29.48 24.07 3.26
N GLY A 199 -28.43 23.55 2.62
CA GLY A 199 -28.45 23.21 1.20
C GLY A 199 -28.51 24.42 0.25
N GLN A 200 -29.13 24.22 -0.91
CA GLN A 200 -29.29 25.25 -1.95
C GLN A 200 -30.71 25.82 -2.03
N LYS A 201 -30.81 27.07 -2.46
CA LYS A 201 -32.09 27.74 -2.79
C LYS A 201 -32.70 27.25 -4.10
N GLN A 202 -31.88 26.69 -5.00
CA GLN A 202 -32.26 26.20 -6.32
C GLN A 202 -31.49 24.92 -6.63
N ILE A 203 -32.18 23.94 -7.21
CA ILE A 203 -31.62 22.65 -7.62
C ILE A 203 -30.95 22.84 -8.99
N VAL A 204 -29.67 23.23 -8.94
CA VAL A 204 -28.77 23.33 -10.10
C VAL A 204 -27.42 22.75 -9.70
N PRO A 205 -26.63 22.20 -10.65
CA PRO A 205 -25.33 21.65 -10.35
C PRO A 205 -24.43 22.68 -9.65
N PHE A 206 -23.81 22.24 -8.55
CA PHE A 206 -22.77 22.95 -7.83
C PHE A 206 -21.40 22.38 -8.16
N PHE A 207 -21.33 21.07 -8.42
CA PHE A 207 -20.13 20.35 -8.87
C PHE A 207 -20.37 19.74 -10.25
N ALA A 208 -19.37 19.77 -11.13
CA ALA A 208 -19.41 19.13 -12.45
C ALA A 208 -19.53 17.61 -12.33
N THR A 209 -18.77 17.02 -11.39
CA THR A 209 -18.80 15.58 -11.10
C THR A 209 -20.22 15.15 -10.73
N GLY A 210 -20.82 14.28 -11.55
CA GLY A 210 -22.17 13.77 -11.35
C GLY A 210 -23.28 14.83 -11.35
N ASN A 211 -23.01 16.07 -11.77
CA ASN A 211 -23.95 17.20 -11.74
C ASN A 211 -24.59 17.43 -10.35
N GLN A 212 -23.81 17.31 -9.28
CA GLN A 212 -24.31 17.29 -7.92
C GLN A 212 -24.64 18.66 -7.34
N HIS A 213 -25.65 18.73 -6.46
CA HIS A 213 -26.02 19.92 -5.67
C HIS A 213 -26.09 19.64 -4.17
N PHE A 214 -25.93 20.67 -3.33
CA PHE A 214 -26.11 20.57 -1.87
C PHE A 214 -27.57 20.38 -1.49
N VAL A 215 -27.84 19.29 -0.78
CA VAL A 215 -29.18 18.85 -0.40
C VAL A 215 -29.64 19.54 0.89
N SER A 216 -30.81 20.19 0.84
CA SER A 216 -31.47 20.70 2.05
C SER A 216 -32.17 19.58 2.83
N LEU A 217 -32.38 19.77 4.14
CA LEU A 217 -33.10 18.82 4.99
C LEU A 217 -34.50 18.46 4.46
N SER A 218 -35.17 19.41 3.79
CA SER A 218 -36.50 19.19 3.21
C SER A 218 -36.51 18.35 1.93
N GLU A 219 -35.38 18.22 1.23
CA GLU A 219 -35.28 17.46 -0.03
C GLU A 219 -35.02 15.96 0.19
N VAL A 220 -34.43 15.58 1.33
CA VAL A 220 -33.93 14.23 1.61
C VAL A 220 -34.96 13.15 1.30
N THR A 221 -36.19 13.29 1.81
CA THR A 221 -37.25 12.27 1.62
C THR A 221 -37.68 12.13 0.16
N GLU A 222 -37.69 13.22 -0.60
CA GLU A 222 -38.02 13.16 -2.03
C GLU A 222 -36.94 12.44 -2.83
N ILE A 223 -35.67 12.74 -2.54
CA ILE A 223 -34.50 12.10 -3.18
C ILE A 223 -34.49 10.60 -2.90
N GLN A 224 -34.59 10.21 -1.63
CA GLN A 224 -34.63 8.80 -1.23
C GLN A 224 -35.82 8.07 -1.86
N GLY A 225 -36.98 8.73 -1.98
CA GLY A 225 -38.14 8.18 -2.68
C GLY A 225 -37.88 7.89 -4.17
N ARG A 226 -37.18 8.79 -4.88
CA ARG A 226 -36.79 8.58 -6.29
C ARG A 226 -35.79 7.45 -6.44
N TRP A 227 -34.77 7.41 -5.58
CA TRP A 227 -33.77 6.34 -5.55
C TRP A 227 -34.41 4.97 -5.27
N LEU A 228 -35.24 4.85 -4.25
CA LEU A 228 -35.92 3.59 -3.95
C LEU A 228 -36.81 3.12 -5.12
N ASN A 229 -37.48 4.04 -5.81
CA ASN A 229 -38.27 3.71 -7.00
C ASN A 229 -37.39 3.18 -8.13
N PHE A 230 -36.22 3.78 -8.37
CA PHE A 230 -35.23 3.29 -9.32
C PHE A 230 -34.80 1.85 -8.98
N VAL A 231 -34.41 1.61 -7.73
CA VAL A 231 -33.99 0.27 -7.27
C VAL A 231 -35.08 -0.77 -7.50
N LYS A 232 -36.33 -0.46 -7.13
CA LYS A 232 -37.47 -1.36 -7.36
C LYS A 232 -37.77 -1.61 -8.83
N GLN A 233 -37.61 -0.60 -9.67
CA GLN A 233 -37.86 -0.69 -11.10
C GLN A 233 -36.87 -1.63 -11.79
N HIS A 234 -35.58 -1.57 -11.44
CA HIS A 234 -34.51 -2.29 -12.14
C HIS A 234 -34.16 -3.64 -11.47
N TYR A 235 -34.30 -3.75 -10.14
CA TYR A 235 -33.92 -4.95 -9.38
C TYR A 235 -35.12 -5.69 -8.74
N GLY A 236 -36.33 -5.16 -8.92
CA GLY A 236 -37.59 -5.76 -8.44
C GLY A 236 -37.84 -5.57 -6.95
N GLU A 237 -39.00 -6.04 -6.48
CA GLU A 237 -39.41 -5.89 -5.05
C GLU A 237 -38.54 -6.69 -4.07
N ASN A 238 -37.73 -7.63 -4.58
CA ASN A 238 -36.78 -8.43 -3.79
C ASN A 238 -35.39 -7.79 -3.69
N TRP A 239 -35.22 -6.51 -4.07
CA TRP A 239 -33.95 -5.78 -4.05
C TRP A 239 -33.20 -5.89 -2.70
N LYS A 240 -33.92 -6.04 -1.59
CA LYS A 240 -33.31 -6.23 -0.25
C LYS A 240 -32.42 -7.46 -0.12
N ASN A 241 -32.59 -8.45 -1.02
CA ASN A 241 -31.77 -9.67 -1.08
C ASN A 241 -30.73 -9.61 -2.20
N VAL A 242 -30.71 -8.56 -3.01
CA VAL A 242 -29.69 -8.35 -4.04
C VAL A 242 -28.43 -7.84 -3.35
N ARG A 243 -27.30 -8.43 -3.71
CA ARG A 243 -25.98 -8.07 -3.19
C ARG A 243 -25.07 -7.76 -4.36
N LEU A 244 -24.21 -6.75 -4.18
CA LEU A 244 -23.10 -6.49 -5.06
C LEU A 244 -22.06 -7.60 -4.86
N SER A 245 -21.45 -8.09 -5.94
CA SER A 245 -20.44 -9.16 -5.88
C SER A 245 -19.12 -8.66 -5.30
N GLU A 246 -18.36 -9.57 -4.67
CA GLU A 246 -17.06 -9.28 -4.05
C GLU A 246 -16.05 -8.70 -5.07
N GLU A 247 -16.19 -9.02 -6.37
CA GLU A 247 -15.37 -8.45 -7.47
C GLU A 247 -15.62 -6.94 -7.74
N ILE A 248 -16.69 -6.35 -7.17
CA ILE A 248 -17.16 -4.99 -7.48
C ILE A 248 -17.30 -4.14 -6.19
N PHE A 249 -17.33 -4.77 -5.02
CA PHE A 249 -17.58 -4.14 -3.73
C PHE A 249 -16.39 -4.34 -2.77
N PHE A 250 -15.35 -3.50 -2.94
CA PHE A 250 -14.08 -3.61 -2.21
C PHE A 250 -14.09 -3.16 -0.74
N ASN A 251 -15.20 -2.61 -0.23
CA ASN A 251 -15.30 -2.06 1.14
C ASN A 251 -16.25 -2.89 2.03
N GLU A 252 -16.00 -4.18 2.12
CA GLU A 252 -16.88 -5.12 2.80
C GLU A 252 -16.96 -4.94 4.32
N GLU A 253 -16.05 -4.21 4.95
CA GLU A 253 -16.00 -4.13 6.42
C GLU A 253 -16.73 -2.90 7.00
N ASP A 254 -17.00 -1.88 6.18
CA ASP A 254 -17.45 -0.56 6.68
C ASP A 254 -18.90 -0.21 6.31
N VAL A 255 -19.34 -0.60 5.11
CA VAL A 255 -20.64 -0.18 4.53
C VAL A 255 -21.58 -1.38 4.35
N GLN A 256 -22.88 -1.16 4.55
CA GLN A 256 -23.89 -2.19 4.31
C GLN A 256 -23.98 -2.54 2.81
N ASN A 257 -23.78 -3.82 2.45
CA ASN A 257 -23.99 -4.31 1.08
C ASN A 257 -25.49 -4.38 0.78
N THR A 258 -26.04 -3.26 0.33
CA THR A 258 -27.44 -3.07 -0.06
C THR A 258 -27.54 -2.00 -1.14
N LEU A 259 -28.60 -2.04 -1.96
CA LEU A 259 -28.82 -1.05 -3.01
C LEU A 259 -29.46 0.25 -2.52
N PHE A 260 -29.99 0.25 -1.30
CA PHE A 260 -30.66 1.39 -0.67
C PHE A 260 -30.74 1.21 0.86
N ASN A 261 -30.55 2.32 1.60
CA ASN A 261 -30.79 2.42 3.03
C ASN A 261 -31.38 3.79 3.38
N GLU A 262 -32.44 3.81 4.19
CA GLU A 262 -33.11 5.05 4.63
C GLU A 262 -32.21 5.90 5.54
N LYS A 263 -31.19 5.28 6.14
CA LYS A 263 -30.18 5.92 7.00
C LYS A 263 -28.99 6.50 6.23
N TRP A 264 -28.93 6.30 4.91
CA TRP A 264 -28.00 7.01 4.03
C TRP A 264 -28.63 8.35 3.64
N ILE A 265 -28.20 9.41 4.32
CA ILE A 265 -28.77 10.75 4.17
C ILE A 265 -27.93 11.52 3.13
N PRO A 266 -28.49 11.86 1.94
CA PRO A 266 -27.74 12.59 0.92
C PRO A 266 -27.35 13.99 1.40
N ILE A 267 -26.07 14.33 1.25
CA ILE A 267 -25.54 15.70 1.44
C ILE A 267 -25.26 16.37 0.10
N LEU A 268 -24.90 15.56 -0.92
CA LEU A 268 -24.82 15.96 -2.31
C LEU A 268 -25.62 14.96 -3.17
N ALA A 269 -26.39 15.49 -4.12
CA ALA A 269 -27.21 14.66 -5.01
C ALA A 269 -27.08 15.08 -6.46
N GLY A 270 -26.83 14.12 -7.35
CA GLY A 270 -26.96 14.21 -8.79
C GLY A 270 -28.15 13.38 -9.30
N GLU A 271 -28.18 13.07 -10.60
CA GLU A 271 -29.20 12.18 -11.16
C GLU A 271 -28.98 10.71 -10.76
N GLN A 272 -27.74 10.25 -10.84
CA GLN A 272 -27.34 8.87 -10.54
C GLN A 272 -26.22 8.78 -9.50
N PHE A 273 -25.59 9.90 -9.13
CA PHE A 273 -24.44 9.92 -8.24
C PHE A 273 -24.72 10.71 -6.97
N PHE A 274 -24.53 10.09 -5.81
CA PHE A 274 -24.83 10.65 -4.50
C PHE A 274 -23.62 10.58 -3.58
N ILE A 275 -23.46 11.59 -2.74
CA ILE A 275 -22.60 11.52 -1.56
C ILE A 275 -23.52 11.64 -0.34
N CYS A 276 -23.41 10.68 0.56
CA CYS A 276 -24.29 10.52 1.70
C CYS A 276 -23.48 10.50 3.00
N MET A 277 -24.08 11.02 4.08
CA MET A 277 -23.69 10.61 5.42
C MET A 277 -24.39 9.27 5.74
N ASP A 278 -23.65 8.33 6.30
CA ASP A 278 -24.14 7.01 6.67
C ASP A 278 -24.39 6.93 8.19
N LEU A 279 -25.66 6.78 8.57
CA LEU A 279 -26.08 6.62 9.96
C LEU A 279 -26.37 5.14 10.33
N ASP A 280 -26.02 4.20 9.47
CA ASP A 280 -26.17 2.75 9.67
C ASP A 280 -24.97 1.96 9.09
N PRO A 281 -23.73 2.30 9.52
CA PRO A 281 -22.53 1.57 9.11
C PRO A 281 -22.53 0.12 9.64
N LYS A 282 -21.60 -0.72 9.17
CA LYS A 282 -21.42 -2.07 9.74
C LYS A 282 -20.86 -2.04 11.17
N GLN A 283 -20.02 -1.05 11.48
CA GLN A 283 -19.36 -0.88 12.78
C GLN A 283 -19.78 0.46 13.41
N GLU A 284 -20.12 0.46 14.70
CA GLU A 284 -20.70 1.63 15.40
C GLU A 284 -19.75 2.84 15.45
N GLU A 285 -18.44 2.61 15.46
CA GLU A 285 -17.42 3.66 15.44
C GLU A 285 -17.43 4.52 14.17
N PHE A 286 -17.96 4.02 13.06
CA PHE A 286 -18.09 4.75 11.80
C PHE A 286 -19.44 5.50 11.65
N TYR A 287 -20.17 5.70 12.75
CA TYR A 287 -21.45 6.41 12.72
C TYR A 287 -21.29 7.85 12.21
N GLY A 288 -21.80 8.11 11.00
CA GLY A 288 -21.64 9.40 10.32
C GLY A 288 -20.51 9.42 9.29
N GLN A 289 -19.97 8.28 8.86
CA GLN A 289 -19.04 8.20 7.73
C GLN A 289 -19.66 8.75 6.43
N ILE A 290 -18.81 9.12 5.48
CA ILE A 290 -19.20 9.61 4.16
C ILE A 290 -19.07 8.46 3.16
N ILE A 291 -20.14 8.19 2.42
CA ILE A 291 -20.18 7.17 1.37
C ILE A 291 -20.59 7.77 0.04
N CYS A 292 -20.26 7.08 -1.05
CA CYS A 292 -20.79 7.34 -2.39
C CYS A 292 -21.75 6.24 -2.83
N VAL A 293 -22.73 6.62 -3.65
CA VAL A 293 -23.59 5.67 -4.36
C VAL A 293 -23.73 6.10 -5.81
N MET A 294 -23.46 5.17 -6.73
CA MET A 294 -23.70 5.32 -8.16
C MET A 294 -24.79 4.34 -8.63
N LEU A 295 -25.93 4.88 -9.03
CA LEU A 295 -27.05 4.09 -9.53
C LEU A 295 -26.78 3.65 -10.98
N ASN A 296 -27.01 2.38 -11.26
CA ASN A 296 -26.97 1.83 -12.61
C ASN A 296 -28.11 0.83 -12.82
N GLU A 297 -28.44 0.51 -14.06
CA GLU A 297 -29.41 -0.54 -14.38
C GLU A 297 -28.74 -1.92 -14.38
N ASP A 298 -27.46 -1.99 -14.75
CA ASP A 298 -26.63 -3.17 -14.60
C ASP A 298 -26.12 -3.26 -13.16
N ILE A 299 -26.38 -4.39 -12.50
CA ILE A 299 -25.90 -4.63 -11.14
C ILE A 299 -24.36 -4.62 -11.07
N ASN A 300 -23.69 -4.99 -12.17
CA ASN A 300 -22.24 -5.01 -12.23
C ASN A 300 -21.62 -3.62 -12.40
N SER A 301 -22.44 -2.58 -12.55
CA SER A 301 -22.01 -1.19 -12.62
C SER A 301 -22.73 -0.32 -11.58
N PHE A 302 -23.46 -0.94 -10.65
CA PHE A 302 -24.05 -0.26 -9.50
C PHE A 302 -23.00 -0.23 -8.39
N GLU A 303 -22.68 0.95 -7.89
CA GLU A 303 -21.58 1.12 -6.95
C GLU A 303 -22.07 1.69 -5.62
N VAL A 304 -21.53 1.15 -4.53
CA VAL A 304 -21.63 1.71 -3.17
C VAL A 304 -20.22 1.65 -2.60
N GLY A 305 -19.69 2.79 -2.18
CA GLY A 305 -18.31 2.90 -1.72
C GLY A 305 -18.16 3.78 -0.48
N TYR A 306 -17.21 3.44 0.38
CA TYR A 306 -16.73 4.32 1.44
C TYR A 306 -15.89 5.46 0.84
N LEU A 307 -15.96 6.66 1.44
CA LEU A 307 -15.13 7.81 1.05
C LEU A 307 -14.29 8.38 2.20
N TYR A 308 -14.92 8.71 3.34
CA TYR A 308 -14.24 9.39 4.47
C TYR A 308 -14.86 9.00 5.82
N ASN A 309 -14.06 9.04 6.88
CA ASN A 309 -14.48 8.69 8.24
C ASN A 309 -15.53 9.67 8.80
N ASP A 310 -15.41 10.96 8.47
CA ASP A 310 -16.36 11.98 8.88
C ASP A 310 -16.42 13.19 7.93
N ILE A 311 -17.29 14.15 8.26
CA ILE A 311 -17.47 15.38 7.48
C ILE A 311 -16.28 16.35 7.59
N LYS A 312 -15.45 16.26 8.64
CA LYS A 312 -14.26 17.11 8.81
C LYS A 312 -13.21 16.74 7.76
N ASP A 313 -12.99 15.44 7.56
CA ASP A 313 -12.07 14.92 6.55
C ASP A 313 -12.52 15.32 5.14
N TRP A 314 -13.81 15.14 4.85
CA TRP A 314 -14.40 15.55 3.58
C TRP A 314 -14.30 17.06 3.34
N LEU A 315 -14.63 17.89 4.33
CA LEU A 315 -14.47 19.36 4.23
C LEU A 315 -12.99 19.75 4.06
N GLY A 316 -12.09 19.08 4.79
CA GLY A 316 -10.65 19.24 4.65
C GLY A 316 -10.18 18.97 3.23
N TYR A 317 -10.65 17.89 2.62
CA TYR A 317 -10.38 17.56 1.21
C TYR A 317 -10.86 18.67 0.26
N ILE A 318 -12.11 19.13 0.40
CA ILE A 318 -12.63 20.20 -0.46
C ILE A 318 -11.82 21.49 -0.29
N ILE A 319 -11.53 21.92 0.94
CA ILE A 319 -10.77 23.14 1.21
C ILE A 319 -9.36 23.05 0.64
N ARG A 320 -8.65 21.93 0.82
CA ARG A 320 -7.31 21.72 0.26
C ARG A 320 -7.34 21.86 -1.26
N ASN A 321 -8.28 21.21 -1.94
CA ASN A 321 -8.39 21.28 -3.40
C ASN A 321 -8.74 22.69 -3.92
N LEU A 322 -9.53 23.47 -3.16
CA LEU A 322 -9.78 24.88 -3.48
C LEU A 322 -8.54 25.76 -3.28
N GLN A 323 -7.71 25.45 -2.28
CA GLN A 323 -6.47 26.17 -2.00
C GLN A 323 -5.36 25.85 -3.00
N SER A 324 -5.26 24.59 -3.44
CA SER A 324 -4.30 24.12 -4.44
C SER A 324 -4.70 24.40 -5.89
N GLU A 325 -5.87 25.02 -6.10
CA GLU A 325 -6.45 25.27 -7.44
C GLU A 325 -6.70 23.99 -8.25
N GLN A 326 -6.78 22.82 -7.60
CA GLN A 326 -7.20 21.57 -8.23
C GLN A 326 -8.71 21.51 -8.42
N LEU A 327 -9.47 22.13 -7.50
CA LEU A 327 -10.91 22.35 -7.64
C LEU A 327 -11.14 23.84 -7.94
N VAL A 328 -11.63 24.13 -9.14
CA VAL A 328 -11.75 25.51 -9.66
C VAL A 328 -13.19 25.87 -9.98
N TYR A 329 -13.49 27.16 -9.92
CA TYR A 329 -14.79 27.68 -10.34
C TYR A 329 -14.83 27.92 -11.85
N ASN A 330 -15.67 27.16 -12.55
CA ASN A 330 -15.97 27.38 -13.96
C ASN A 330 -17.07 28.43 -14.08
N ALA A 331 -16.72 29.63 -14.54
CA ALA A 331 -17.66 30.74 -14.68
C ALA A 331 -18.64 30.59 -15.85
N GLU A 332 -18.32 29.78 -16.86
CA GLU A 332 -19.18 29.54 -18.02
C GLU A 332 -20.35 28.62 -17.65
N ASN A 333 -20.04 27.52 -16.98
CA ASN A 333 -21.02 26.53 -16.54
C ASN A 333 -21.61 26.83 -15.15
N ASN A 334 -20.97 27.72 -14.38
CA ASN A 334 -21.35 28.11 -13.02
C ASN A 334 -21.36 26.93 -12.03
N TRP A 335 -20.25 26.20 -11.94
CA TRP A 335 -20.02 25.10 -10.99
C TRP A 335 -18.54 25.03 -10.56
N LEU A 336 -18.22 24.13 -9.63
CA LEU A 336 -16.87 23.70 -9.31
C LEU A 336 -16.49 22.44 -10.10
N GLU A 337 -15.29 22.38 -10.66
CA GLU A 337 -14.78 21.22 -11.40
C GLU A 337 -13.28 20.98 -11.13
N PHE A 338 -12.82 19.74 -11.30
CA PHE A 338 -11.41 19.41 -11.19
C PHE A 338 -10.66 19.85 -12.46
N ALA A 339 -9.45 20.39 -12.31
CA ALA A 339 -8.62 20.80 -13.43
C ALA A 339 -8.17 19.59 -14.29
N GLU A 340 -8.22 19.71 -15.62
CA GLU A 340 -7.91 18.63 -16.58
C GLU A 340 -6.44 18.16 -16.58
N ASP A 341 -5.53 18.88 -15.92
CA ASP A 341 -4.08 18.63 -15.96
C ASP A 341 -3.55 17.72 -14.81
N GLY A 342 -4.42 17.00 -14.08
CA GLY A 342 -4.06 16.15 -12.94
C GLY A 342 -4.11 14.63 -13.23
N ASN A 343 -3.00 13.92 -13.00
CA ASN A 343 -2.79 12.47 -13.15
C ASN A 343 -4.01 11.57 -12.77
N TYR A 344 -4.61 10.92 -13.77
CA TYR A 344 -5.50 9.76 -13.65
C TYR A 344 -4.83 8.60 -14.42
N GLN A 345 -4.64 7.40 -13.86
CA GLN A 345 -4.02 6.26 -14.59
C GLN A 345 -5.09 5.43 -15.32
N GLU A 346 -4.99 5.38 -16.65
CA GLU A 346 -5.78 4.53 -17.57
C GLU A 346 -5.03 3.19 -17.81
N ALA A 347 -5.72 2.10 -18.19
CA ALA A 347 -5.10 0.79 -18.45
C ALA A 347 -3.98 0.84 -19.51
N ALA A 348 -2.96 -0.01 -19.41
CA ALA A 348 -1.77 0.01 -20.25
C ALA A 348 -1.95 -0.76 -21.58
N TYR A 349 -1.62 -0.12 -22.70
CA TYR A 349 -1.71 -0.70 -24.05
C TYR A 349 -0.43 -0.45 -24.84
N TYR A 350 -0.09 -1.39 -25.73
CA TYR A 350 0.78 -1.08 -26.87
C TYR A 350 0.05 -0.16 -27.84
N THR A 351 0.75 0.83 -28.36
CA THR A 351 0.31 1.55 -29.56
C THR A 351 0.24 0.59 -30.76
N GLU A 352 -0.52 0.96 -31.80
CA GLU A 352 -0.64 0.15 -33.01
C GLU A 352 0.73 -0.12 -33.69
N GLU A 353 1.64 0.87 -33.64
CA GLU A 353 3.00 0.74 -34.17
C GLU A 353 3.86 -0.21 -33.33
N GLU A 354 3.80 -0.11 -32.00
CA GLU A 354 4.47 -1.03 -31.07
C GLU A 354 3.99 -2.47 -31.26
N ARG A 355 2.66 -2.69 -31.32
CA ARG A 355 2.10 -4.03 -31.54
C ARG A 355 2.59 -4.63 -32.86
N THR A 356 2.57 -3.85 -33.94
CA THR A 356 3.03 -4.32 -35.26
C THR A 356 4.51 -4.73 -35.24
N ALA A 357 5.36 -3.98 -34.53
CA ALA A 357 6.77 -4.30 -34.38
C ALA A 357 6.97 -5.58 -33.54
N LEU A 358 6.23 -5.73 -32.44
CA LEU A 358 6.24 -6.93 -31.60
C LEU A 358 5.83 -8.17 -32.40
N GLU A 359 4.71 -8.12 -33.12
CA GLU A 359 4.22 -9.21 -33.97
C GLU A 359 5.27 -9.61 -35.02
N SER A 360 5.88 -8.62 -35.70
CA SER A 360 6.95 -8.87 -36.67
C SER A 360 8.18 -9.55 -36.03
N TYR A 361 8.53 -9.18 -34.81
CA TYR A 361 9.63 -9.82 -34.09
C TYR A 361 9.28 -11.28 -33.74
N ILE A 362 8.08 -11.51 -33.21
CA ILE A 362 7.60 -12.87 -32.87
C ILE A 362 7.62 -13.78 -34.10
N GLU A 363 7.12 -13.31 -35.25
CA GLU A 363 7.11 -14.08 -36.50
C GLU A 363 8.52 -14.46 -36.98
N THR A 364 9.49 -13.58 -36.77
CA THR A 364 10.88 -13.77 -37.20
C THR A 364 11.66 -14.69 -36.25
N THR A 365 11.42 -14.54 -34.95
CA THR A 365 12.20 -15.21 -33.90
C THR A 365 11.64 -16.57 -33.51
N PHE A 366 10.32 -16.67 -33.31
CA PHE A 366 9.66 -17.90 -32.83
C PHE A 366 8.89 -18.62 -33.95
N GLY A 367 8.39 -17.86 -34.92
CA GLY A 367 7.73 -18.37 -36.13
C GLY A 367 6.36 -17.75 -36.40
N LYS A 368 5.83 -17.98 -37.60
CA LYS A 368 4.56 -17.41 -38.04
C LYS A 368 3.36 -17.91 -37.25
N PHE A 369 2.47 -17.00 -36.87
CA PHE A 369 1.19 -17.29 -36.25
C PHE A 369 0.05 -16.86 -37.17
N ASP A 370 -1.02 -17.67 -37.22
CA ASP A 370 -2.25 -17.34 -37.95
C ASP A 370 -3.47 -17.24 -37.01
N GLU A 371 -3.27 -17.52 -35.72
CA GLU A 371 -4.30 -17.60 -34.70
C GLU A 371 -3.87 -16.80 -33.46
N VAL A 372 -4.81 -16.01 -32.92
CA VAL A 372 -4.63 -15.17 -31.72
C VAL A 372 -5.81 -15.40 -30.79
N LEU A 373 -5.53 -15.61 -29.51
CA LEU A 373 -6.56 -15.67 -28.47
C LEU A 373 -6.69 -14.29 -27.82
N HIS A 374 -7.74 -13.55 -28.17
CA HIS A 374 -7.92 -12.17 -27.73
C HIS A 374 -8.45 -12.04 -26.30
N GLU A 375 -8.01 -10.99 -25.61
CA GLU A 375 -8.56 -10.59 -24.32
C GLU A 375 -9.85 -9.76 -24.44
N LEU A 376 -10.84 -10.02 -23.57
CA LEU A 376 -12.18 -9.44 -23.67
C LEU A 376 -12.44 -8.24 -22.74
N VAL A 377 -11.79 -8.18 -21.59
CA VAL A 377 -11.88 -7.09 -20.60
C VAL A 377 -10.49 -6.85 -20.03
N SER A 378 -10.03 -5.61 -20.11
CA SER A 378 -8.67 -5.20 -19.76
C SER A 378 -8.72 -4.13 -18.67
N PRO A 379 -8.86 -4.53 -17.40
CA PRO A 379 -8.85 -3.61 -16.27
C PRO A 379 -7.47 -2.99 -16.04
N ASP A 380 -6.41 -3.67 -16.50
CA ASP A 380 -5.01 -3.36 -16.24
C ASP A 380 -4.15 -3.33 -17.50
N ILE A 381 -4.04 -4.46 -18.21
CA ILE A 381 -3.35 -4.65 -19.49
C ILE A 381 -4.26 -5.39 -20.48
N HIS A 382 -4.00 -5.24 -21.78
CA HIS A 382 -4.64 -6.05 -22.82
C HIS A 382 -3.69 -7.14 -23.33
N CYS A 383 -3.81 -8.36 -22.79
CA CYS A 383 -2.91 -9.48 -23.00
C CYS A 383 -3.49 -10.56 -23.94
N ASP A 384 -3.11 -10.48 -25.21
CA ASP A 384 -3.40 -11.50 -26.22
C ASP A 384 -2.41 -12.68 -26.14
N ILE A 385 -2.78 -13.85 -26.70
CA ILE A 385 -1.87 -14.99 -26.86
C ILE A 385 -1.73 -15.35 -28.34
N TYR A 386 -0.51 -15.23 -28.88
CA TYR A 386 -0.16 -15.63 -30.25
C TYR A 386 0.15 -17.12 -30.32
N LEU A 387 -0.45 -17.83 -31.28
CA LEU A 387 -0.30 -19.27 -31.45
C LEU A 387 0.49 -19.65 -32.71
N ILE A 388 1.67 -20.25 -32.50
CA ILE A 388 2.56 -20.70 -33.56
C ILE A 388 2.50 -22.23 -33.67
N LYS A 389 2.01 -22.75 -34.80
CA LYS A 389 1.80 -24.19 -35.03
C LYS A 389 3.11 -24.96 -35.28
N PRO A 390 3.19 -26.27 -34.96
CA PRO A 390 4.35 -27.11 -35.20
C PRO A 390 4.71 -27.19 -36.68
N THR A 391 6.01 -27.30 -36.94
CA THR A 391 6.57 -27.69 -38.24
C THR A 391 7.42 -28.96 -38.09
N PRO A 392 7.78 -29.66 -39.18
CA PRO A 392 8.68 -30.82 -39.09
C PRO A 392 10.03 -30.50 -38.43
N GLU A 393 10.54 -29.28 -38.60
CA GLU A 393 11.81 -28.80 -38.04
C GLU A 393 11.64 -28.29 -36.59
N ARG A 394 10.49 -27.69 -36.27
CA ARG A 394 10.09 -27.21 -34.95
C ARG A 394 8.83 -27.95 -34.50
N ASN A 395 9.02 -29.19 -34.06
CA ASN A 395 7.92 -30.14 -33.82
C ASN A 395 7.22 -29.93 -32.47
N TYR A 396 6.78 -28.70 -32.20
CA TYR A 396 6.04 -28.29 -31.00
C TYR A 396 5.20 -27.03 -31.32
N HIS A 397 4.13 -26.81 -30.56
CA HIS A 397 3.41 -25.52 -30.56
C HIS A 397 4.19 -24.51 -29.71
N THR A 398 4.18 -23.24 -30.10
CA THR A 398 4.73 -22.15 -29.29
C THR A 398 3.63 -21.12 -29.04
N LEU A 399 3.42 -20.79 -27.78
CA LEU A 399 2.48 -19.75 -27.35
C LEU A 399 3.29 -18.58 -26.79
N VAL A 400 2.94 -17.37 -27.20
CA VAL A 400 3.63 -16.13 -26.81
C VAL A 400 2.61 -15.10 -26.35
N THR A 401 2.83 -14.45 -25.21
CA THR A 401 1.97 -13.34 -24.77
C THR A 401 2.18 -12.10 -25.66
N GLY A 402 1.15 -11.29 -25.79
CA GLY A 402 1.13 -10.05 -26.57
C GLY A 402 0.39 -8.97 -25.81
N GLY A 403 1.05 -8.37 -24.82
CA GLY A 403 0.44 -7.31 -24.02
C GLY A 403 1.03 -7.16 -22.63
N MET A 404 1.78 -8.14 -22.14
CA MET A 404 2.44 -8.04 -20.84
C MET A 404 3.46 -6.90 -20.84
N GLY A 405 4.27 -6.79 -21.90
CA GLY A 405 5.30 -5.76 -22.01
C GLY A 405 4.76 -4.37 -22.36
N ALA A 406 3.43 -4.19 -22.45
CA ALA A 406 2.82 -2.85 -22.50
C ALA A 406 2.96 -2.13 -21.16
N PHE A 407 3.03 -2.89 -20.07
CA PHE A 407 3.23 -2.42 -18.70
C PHE A 407 4.72 -2.50 -18.33
N GLN A 408 5.22 -1.45 -17.67
CA GLN A 408 6.56 -1.45 -17.09
C GLN A 408 6.51 -2.15 -15.74
N MET A 409 7.16 -3.30 -15.60
CA MET A 409 7.23 -4.01 -14.32
C MET A 409 7.95 -3.16 -13.26
N TYR A 410 7.65 -3.42 -11.98
CA TYR A 410 8.29 -2.74 -10.86
C TYR A 410 9.64 -3.40 -10.57
N THR A 411 10.69 -2.92 -11.24
CA THR A 411 12.06 -3.45 -11.09
C THR A 411 12.89 -2.60 -10.12
N PRO A 412 13.83 -3.19 -9.37
CA PRO A 412 14.83 -2.46 -8.59
C PRO A 412 15.69 -1.50 -9.44
N GLU A 413 16.27 -0.47 -8.83
CA GLU A 413 17.13 0.52 -9.53
C GLU A 413 18.35 -0.12 -10.20
N ASP A 414 18.87 -1.21 -9.65
CA ASP A 414 20.01 -1.97 -10.14
C ASP A 414 19.64 -3.10 -11.13
N TYR A 415 18.38 -3.18 -11.56
CA TYR A 415 17.95 -4.20 -12.52
C TYR A 415 18.52 -3.93 -13.92
N HIS A 416 19.39 -4.83 -14.37
CA HIS A 416 20.13 -4.68 -15.63
C HIS A 416 19.46 -5.30 -16.86
N ALA A 417 18.33 -6.00 -16.70
CA ALA A 417 17.56 -6.52 -17.82
C ALA A 417 16.39 -5.60 -18.16
N SER A 418 15.66 -5.89 -19.24
CA SER A 418 14.51 -5.06 -19.61
C SER A 418 13.37 -5.14 -18.56
N PRO A 419 12.79 -4.00 -18.15
CA PRO A 419 11.60 -3.96 -17.29
C PRO A 419 10.29 -4.28 -18.05
N PHE A 420 10.36 -4.53 -19.35
CA PHE A 420 9.24 -4.97 -20.18
C PHE A 420 9.49 -6.39 -20.66
N ALA A 421 8.51 -7.29 -20.51
CA ALA A 421 8.69 -8.68 -20.89
C ALA A 421 7.43 -9.31 -21.50
N GLU A 422 7.64 -10.35 -22.32
CA GLU A 422 6.63 -11.30 -22.75
C GLU A 422 7.05 -12.73 -22.35
N LEU A 423 6.07 -13.63 -22.24
CA LEU A 423 6.24 -15.01 -21.81
C LEU A 423 6.06 -15.96 -22.99
N VAL A 424 6.85 -17.04 -22.99
CA VAL A 424 6.87 -18.07 -24.03
C VAL A 424 6.75 -19.45 -23.39
N ILE A 425 5.88 -20.31 -23.94
CA ILE A 425 5.82 -21.73 -23.58
C ILE A 425 5.72 -22.61 -24.82
N ASN A 426 6.49 -23.70 -24.84
CA ASN A 426 6.47 -24.67 -25.93
C ASN A 426 5.77 -25.96 -25.48
N LEU A 427 4.79 -26.41 -26.27
CA LEU A 427 3.96 -27.56 -25.98
C LEU A 427 4.14 -28.65 -27.05
N PRO A 428 4.06 -29.94 -26.70
CA PRO A 428 4.25 -31.01 -27.68
C PRO A 428 3.21 -30.92 -28.81
N PRO A 429 3.50 -31.42 -30.02
CA PRO A 429 2.65 -31.23 -31.19
C PRO A 429 1.28 -31.93 -31.05
N THR A 430 1.18 -32.86 -30.11
CA THR A 430 -0.02 -33.60 -29.73
C THR A 430 -0.90 -32.88 -28.70
N TRP A 431 -0.48 -31.73 -28.17
CA TRP A 431 -1.24 -30.98 -27.15
C TRP A 431 -2.56 -30.45 -27.73
N ASN A 432 -3.65 -30.54 -26.96
CA ASN A 432 -4.97 -30.11 -27.41
C ASN A 432 -5.29 -28.66 -26.96
N ILE A 433 -4.81 -27.68 -27.73
CA ILE A 433 -4.89 -26.25 -27.39
C ILE A 433 -6.34 -25.71 -27.35
N GLN A 434 -7.27 -26.36 -28.06
CA GLN A 434 -8.67 -25.94 -28.17
C GLN A 434 -9.55 -26.53 -27.06
N SER A 435 -8.96 -27.27 -26.12
CA SER A 435 -9.66 -27.91 -25.01
C SER A 435 -9.91 -26.91 -23.88
N GLU A 436 -11.10 -26.97 -23.27
CA GLU A 436 -11.42 -26.22 -22.04
C GLU A 436 -11.14 -27.04 -20.76
N GLU A 437 -10.67 -28.29 -20.91
CA GLU A 437 -10.29 -29.15 -19.78
C GLU A 437 -8.96 -28.69 -19.17
N GLU A 438 -8.88 -28.56 -17.83
CA GLU A 438 -7.74 -27.96 -17.14
C GLU A 438 -6.38 -28.62 -17.48
N LYS A 439 -6.35 -29.95 -17.62
CA LYS A 439 -5.15 -30.70 -18.02
C LYS A 439 -4.50 -30.24 -19.33
N ASP A 440 -5.30 -29.63 -20.22
CA ASP A 440 -4.87 -29.11 -21.51
C ASP A 440 -4.82 -27.56 -21.49
N TYR A 441 -5.64 -26.90 -20.66
CA TYR A 441 -5.84 -25.45 -20.61
C TYR A 441 -4.86 -24.69 -19.71
N TRP A 442 -4.28 -25.34 -18.70
CA TRP A 442 -3.40 -24.69 -17.72
C TRP A 442 -2.27 -23.85 -18.33
N PRO A 443 -1.63 -24.19 -19.48
CA PRO A 443 -0.56 -23.36 -20.04
C PRO A 443 -1.04 -21.95 -20.41
N ILE A 444 -2.24 -21.84 -20.99
CA ILE A 444 -2.84 -20.56 -21.38
C ILE A 444 -3.23 -19.76 -20.13
N ARG A 445 -3.84 -20.44 -19.14
CA ARG A 445 -4.21 -19.83 -17.86
C ARG A 445 -2.99 -19.24 -17.15
N TRP A 446 -1.91 -20.00 -17.05
CA TRP A 446 -0.69 -19.54 -16.39
C TRP A 446 0.06 -18.44 -17.13
N LEU A 447 0.08 -18.42 -18.47
CA LEU A 447 0.59 -17.26 -19.21
C LEU A 447 -0.16 -15.97 -18.84
N LYS A 448 -1.50 -16.03 -18.76
CA LYS A 448 -2.34 -14.86 -18.39
C LYS A 448 -2.20 -14.45 -16.93
N ASN A 449 -2.05 -15.42 -16.03
CA ASN A 449 -1.81 -15.15 -14.61
C ASN A 449 -0.44 -14.48 -14.40
N LEU A 450 0.61 -15.05 -14.98
CA LEU A 450 1.96 -14.50 -14.89
C LEU A 450 2.08 -13.12 -15.53
N ALA A 451 1.37 -12.86 -16.63
CA ALA A 451 1.35 -11.53 -17.27
C ALA A 451 0.81 -10.41 -16.37
N ARG A 452 -0.07 -10.73 -15.41
CA ARG A 452 -0.65 -9.77 -14.47
C ARG A 452 0.02 -9.73 -13.11
N LEU A 453 0.83 -10.73 -12.81
CA LEU A 453 1.53 -10.85 -11.53
C LEU A 453 2.33 -9.57 -11.19
N PRO A 454 3.08 -8.94 -12.13
CA PRO A 454 3.75 -7.66 -11.89
C PRO A 454 2.82 -6.52 -11.46
N ILE A 455 1.60 -6.49 -11.97
CA ILE A 455 0.63 -5.42 -11.71
C ILE A 455 -0.06 -5.66 -10.37
N GLN A 456 -0.60 -6.87 -10.19
CA GLN A 456 -1.37 -7.26 -9.02
C GLN A 456 -0.55 -7.23 -7.73
N HIS A 457 0.74 -7.54 -7.85
CA HIS A 457 1.65 -7.63 -6.71
C HIS A 457 2.75 -6.57 -6.72
N GLN A 458 2.66 -5.57 -7.61
CA GLN A 458 3.64 -4.50 -7.75
C GLN A 458 5.09 -5.02 -7.79
N THR A 459 5.35 -6.01 -8.64
CA THR A 459 6.61 -6.75 -8.69
C THR A 459 7.12 -6.89 -10.12
N TYR A 460 8.14 -7.73 -10.33
CA TYR A 460 8.69 -8.04 -11.65
C TYR A 460 8.97 -9.54 -11.83
N LEU A 461 9.01 -9.96 -13.08
CA LEU A 461 9.40 -11.31 -13.48
C LEU A 461 10.81 -11.26 -14.09
N GLY A 462 11.72 -12.06 -13.53
CA GLY A 462 13.13 -12.10 -13.90
C GLY A 462 13.67 -13.51 -14.08
N TYR A 463 14.91 -13.60 -14.60
CA TYR A 463 15.62 -14.86 -14.76
C TYR A 463 15.75 -15.62 -13.43
N GLY A 464 15.43 -16.91 -13.44
CA GLY A 464 15.51 -17.78 -12.27
C GLY A 464 14.38 -17.58 -11.25
N HIS A 465 13.43 -16.67 -11.47
CA HIS A 465 12.25 -16.58 -10.60
C HIS A 465 11.42 -17.87 -10.68
N THR A 466 10.89 -18.28 -9.54
CA THR A 466 10.08 -19.49 -9.37
C THR A 466 8.72 -19.10 -8.80
N ILE A 467 7.64 -19.57 -9.43
CA ILE A 467 6.26 -19.28 -9.06
C ILE A 467 5.57 -20.59 -8.71
N PRO A 468 5.22 -20.83 -7.44
CA PRO A 468 4.50 -22.03 -7.04
C PRO A 468 3.08 -22.01 -7.62
N THR A 469 2.59 -23.19 -7.98
CA THR A 469 1.26 -23.39 -8.56
C THR A 469 0.22 -23.86 -7.54
N ASN A 470 0.64 -23.97 -6.26
CA ASN A 470 -0.07 -24.49 -5.08
C ASN A 470 -0.35 -26.00 -5.11
N ASP A 471 -0.97 -26.49 -6.19
CA ASP A 471 -1.18 -27.91 -6.45
C ASP A 471 -0.42 -28.30 -7.72
N ALA A 472 -0.10 -29.58 -7.88
CA ALA A 472 0.51 -30.05 -9.12
C ALA A 472 -0.38 -29.70 -10.33
N LEU A 473 0.23 -29.18 -11.40
CA LEU A 473 -0.48 -28.86 -12.65
C LEU A 473 -1.22 -30.11 -13.13
N GLU A 474 -2.51 -29.96 -13.45
CA GLU A 474 -3.43 -31.06 -13.71
C GLU A 474 -2.85 -32.07 -14.72
N GLY A 475 -2.74 -33.33 -14.31
CA GLY A 475 -2.17 -34.41 -15.12
C GLY A 475 -0.64 -34.50 -15.10
N THR A 476 0.04 -33.78 -14.22
CA THR A 476 1.50 -33.79 -14.04
C THR A 476 1.89 -33.92 -12.56
N ASN A 477 3.19 -34.02 -12.28
CA ASN A 477 3.77 -33.91 -10.93
C ASN A 477 4.57 -32.61 -10.74
N PHE A 478 4.35 -31.62 -11.60
CA PHE A 478 5.01 -30.32 -11.50
C PHE A 478 4.17 -29.37 -10.68
N ASP A 479 4.74 -28.75 -9.66
CA ASP A 479 4.04 -27.83 -8.76
C ASP A 479 4.61 -26.40 -8.77
N CYS A 480 5.60 -26.12 -9.61
CA CYS A 480 6.23 -24.81 -9.73
C CYS A 480 6.56 -24.47 -11.20
N LEU A 481 6.56 -23.18 -11.53
CA LEU A 481 7.00 -22.63 -12.81
C LEU A 481 8.25 -21.78 -12.62
N MET A 482 9.32 -22.05 -13.36
CA MET A 482 10.54 -21.26 -13.39
C MET A 482 10.64 -20.45 -14.68
N LEU A 483 11.21 -19.24 -14.59
CA LEU A 483 11.50 -18.40 -15.75
C LEU A 483 12.96 -18.47 -16.15
N ILE A 484 13.23 -18.74 -17.42
CA ILE A 484 14.59 -18.69 -18.00
C ILE A 484 14.58 -17.83 -19.26
N GLY A 485 15.70 -17.15 -19.56
CA GLY A 485 15.76 -16.22 -20.68
C GLY A 485 15.57 -16.94 -22.00
N ALA A 486 14.63 -16.50 -22.84
CA ALA A 486 14.48 -17.05 -24.17
C ALA A 486 15.63 -16.59 -25.06
N VAL A 487 16.12 -17.47 -25.94
CA VAL A 487 17.22 -17.13 -26.87
C VAL A 487 16.71 -16.98 -28.29
N ALA A 488 17.25 -15.99 -28.99
CA ALA A 488 17.16 -15.84 -30.43
C ALA A 488 18.48 -16.29 -31.08
N GLN A 489 18.39 -16.94 -32.24
CA GLN A 489 19.58 -17.20 -33.06
C GLN A 489 20.01 -15.90 -33.75
N SER A 490 21.32 -15.62 -33.74
CA SER A 490 21.89 -14.53 -34.52
C SER A 490 21.69 -14.74 -36.03
N GLU A 491 21.69 -13.66 -36.83
CA GLU A 491 21.54 -13.72 -38.29
C GLU A 491 22.62 -14.57 -38.99
N ASP A 492 23.77 -14.79 -38.35
CA ASP A 492 24.86 -15.64 -38.82
C ASP A 492 24.81 -17.08 -38.27
N GLY A 493 23.90 -17.37 -37.33
CA GLY A 493 23.68 -18.70 -36.75
C GLY A 493 24.79 -19.22 -35.83
N GLU A 494 25.79 -18.39 -35.49
CA GLU A 494 26.95 -18.79 -34.69
C GLU A 494 26.81 -18.46 -33.20
N GLN A 495 25.91 -17.55 -32.81
CA GLN A 495 25.73 -17.11 -31.41
C GLN A 495 24.26 -17.10 -31.00
N SER A 496 23.98 -17.54 -29.77
CA SER A 496 22.67 -17.38 -29.13
C SER A 496 22.73 -16.18 -28.19
N GLN A 497 21.78 -15.25 -28.35
CA GLN A 497 21.60 -14.10 -27.47
C GLN A 497 20.20 -14.12 -26.89
N TRP A 498 19.96 -13.40 -25.79
CA TRP A 498 18.62 -13.24 -25.27
C TRP A 498 17.71 -12.58 -26.31
N ALA A 499 16.50 -13.12 -26.44
CA ALA A 499 15.49 -12.57 -27.32
C ALA A 499 14.98 -11.25 -26.71
N VAL A 500 15.14 -10.17 -27.45
CA VAL A 500 14.71 -8.80 -27.11
C VAL A 500 14.14 -8.14 -28.37
N ALA A 501 12.91 -7.65 -28.29
CA ALA A 501 12.27 -6.87 -29.35
C ALA A 501 12.45 -5.37 -29.09
N GLU A 502 13.10 -4.66 -30.01
CA GLU A 502 13.16 -3.19 -29.98
C GLU A 502 11.89 -2.61 -30.62
N LEU A 503 11.10 -1.86 -29.85
CA LEU A 503 9.88 -1.22 -30.30
C LEU A 503 10.12 0.22 -30.80
N PRO A 504 9.26 0.78 -31.67
CA PRO A 504 9.44 2.13 -32.22
C PRO A 504 9.49 3.26 -31.18
N SER A 505 8.91 3.04 -30.00
CA SER A 505 8.96 3.95 -28.86
C SER A 505 10.32 3.98 -28.15
N GLY A 506 11.23 3.05 -28.48
CA GLY A 506 12.49 2.83 -27.79
C GLY A 506 12.39 1.84 -26.62
N LYS A 507 11.22 1.25 -26.36
CA LYS A 507 11.08 0.15 -25.39
C LYS A 507 11.77 -1.10 -25.94
N GLU A 508 12.57 -1.74 -25.09
CA GLU A 508 13.12 -3.07 -25.34
C GLU A 508 12.25 -4.09 -24.61
N VAL A 509 11.68 -5.09 -25.28
CA VAL A 509 10.83 -6.10 -24.66
C VAL A 509 11.55 -7.45 -24.63
N GLY A 510 11.89 -7.94 -23.44
CA GLY A 510 12.55 -9.23 -23.25
C GLY A 510 11.58 -10.41 -23.30
N PHE A 511 12.10 -11.63 -23.50
CA PHE A 511 11.27 -12.85 -23.53
C PHE A 511 11.77 -13.89 -22.53
N PHE A 512 10.86 -14.50 -21.77
CA PHE A 512 11.16 -15.60 -20.85
C PHE A 512 10.42 -16.88 -21.23
N TYR A 513 11.14 -18.01 -21.26
CA TYR A 513 10.52 -19.32 -21.28
C TYR A 513 9.96 -19.68 -19.90
N VAL A 514 8.76 -20.23 -19.87
CA VAL A 514 8.11 -20.80 -18.69
C VAL A 514 8.42 -22.31 -18.61
N VAL A 515 9.08 -22.75 -17.55
CA VAL A 515 9.55 -24.14 -17.36
C VAL A 515 8.92 -24.76 -16.12
N PRO A 516 8.10 -25.81 -16.24
CA PRO A 516 7.53 -26.49 -15.08
C PRO A 516 8.57 -27.38 -14.37
N LEU A 517 8.61 -27.31 -13.04
CA LEU A 517 9.57 -27.98 -12.15
C LEU A 517 8.91 -29.00 -11.23
N TYR A 518 9.66 -30.05 -10.88
CA TYR A 518 9.32 -30.93 -9.77
C TYR A 518 9.59 -30.25 -8.41
N PRO A 519 8.95 -30.70 -7.32
CA PRO A 519 9.18 -30.12 -5.99
C PRO A 519 10.65 -30.14 -5.57
N GLU A 520 11.36 -31.25 -5.82
CA GLU A 520 12.77 -31.42 -5.43
C GLU A 520 13.72 -30.56 -6.28
N GLU A 521 13.36 -30.27 -7.53
CA GLU A 521 14.11 -29.37 -8.41
C GLU A 521 13.95 -27.91 -7.95
N THR A 522 12.74 -27.53 -7.56
CA THR A 522 12.46 -26.23 -6.95
C THR A 522 13.27 -26.05 -5.67
N GLN A 523 13.28 -27.06 -4.80
CA GLN A 523 14.05 -27.04 -3.56
C GLN A 523 15.54 -26.85 -3.80
N PHE A 524 16.13 -27.67 -4.68
CA PHE A 524 17.53 -27.58 -5.03
C PHE A 524 17.91 -26.19 -5.55
N LYS A 525 17.05 -25.58 -6.36
CA LYS A 525 17.26 -24.22 -6.87
C LYS A 525 17.25 -23.17 -5.76
N LEU A 526 16.36 -23.30 -4.77
CA LEU A 526 16.25 -22.33 -3.66
C LEU A 526 17.44 -22.43 -2.71
N ASP A 527 17.95 -23.64 -2.47
CA ASP A 527 19.13 -23.87 -1.64
C ASP A 527 20.46 -23.57 -2.36
N GLN A 528 20.48 -23.62 -3.68
CA GLN A 528 21.67 -23.38 -4.51
C GLN A 528 21.43 -22.21 -5.47
N SER A 529 21.16 -22.48 -6.75
CA SER A 529 20.85 -21.45 -7.76
C SER A 529 20.11 -22.02 -8.97
N ALA A 530 19.57 -21.14 -9.81
CA ALA A 530 18.96 -21.53 -11.09
C ALA A 530 19.99 -22.11 -12.07
N ASP A 531 21.20 -21.55 -12.10
CA ASP A 531 22.28 -22.02 -13.00
C ASP A 531 22.70 -23.45 -12.65
N ASN A 532 22.82 -23.77 -11.36
CA ASN A 532 23.12 -25.13 -10.94
C ASN A 532 22.02 -26.14 -11.30
N LEU A 533 20.75 -25.72 -11.34
CA LEU A 533 19.67 -26.57 -11.81
C LEU A 533 19.72 -26.77 -13.34
N LEU A 534 20.06 -25.73 -14.09
CA LEU A 534 20.22 -25.82 -15.55
C LEU A 534 21.39 -26.72 -15.95
N ASP A 535 22.50 -26.71 -15.21
CA ASP A 535 23.61 -27.66 -15.41
C ASP A 535 23.11 -29.13 -15.31
N LYS A 536 22.23 -29.42 -14.34
CA LYS A 536 21.63 -30.75 -14.19
C LYS A 536 20.68 -31.11 -15.35
N PHE A 537 19.95 -30.13 -15.89
CA PHE A 537 19.11 -30.35 -17.07
C PHE A 537 19.95 -30.68 -18.30
N GLU A 538 21.08 -29.99 -18.50
CA GLU A 538 22.03 -30.29 -19.58
C GLU A 538 22.63 -31.69 -19.42
N GLU A 539 23.07 -32.07 -18.22
CA GLU A 539 23.59 -33.42 -17.92
C GLU A 539 22.57 -34.55 -18.18
N ALA A 540 21.28 -34.25 -18.08
CA ALA A 540 20.17 -35.18 -18.30
C ALA A 540 19.61 -35.15 -19.73
N ASP A 541 20.24 -34.42 -20.66
CA ASP A 541 19.80 -34.23 -22.05
C ASP A 541 18.37 -33.64 -22.18
N ILE A 542 17.95 -32.80 -21.22
CA ILE A 542 16.67 -32.08 -21.32
C ILE A 542 16.80 -30.97 -22.38
N PRO A 543 15.88 -30.89 -23.36
CA PRO A 543 16.06 -30.03 -24.53
C PRO A 543 16.00 -28.53 -24.21
N TYR A 544 16.81 -27.76 -24.93
CA TYR A 544 16.74 -26.30 -24.99
C TYR A 544 16.56 -25.84 -26.46
N PRO A 545 15.56 -25.01 -26.80
CA PRO A 545 14.57 -24.40 -25.93
C PRO A 545 13.67 -25.44 -25.24
N PRO A 546 13.19 -25.16 -24.01
CA PRO A 546 12.42 -26.11 -23.24
C PRO A 546 11.09 -26.42 -23.93
N VAL A 547 10.74 -27.70 -24.01
CA VAL A 547 9.43 -28.19 -24.46
C VAL A 547 8.81 -28.96 -23.30
N VAL A 548 7.56 -28.67 -22.96
CA VAL A 548 6.88 -29.36 -21.85
C VAL A 548 6.77 -30.85 -22.17
N ASP A 549 7.42 -31.68 -21.35
CA ASP A 549 7.24 -33.13 -21.30
C ASP A 549 6.83 -33.54 -19.89
N ILE A 550 5.56 -33.92 -19.76
CA ILE A 550 4.95 -34.32 -18.49
C ILE A 550 5.52 -35.65 -17.94
N ASN A 551 6.34 -36.37 -18.71
CA ASN A 551 6.98 -37.62 -18.31
C ASN A 551 8.52 -37.54 -18.25
N ARG A 552 9.11 -36.33 -18.28
CA ARG A 552 10.57 -36.18 -18.17
C ARG A 552 11.10 -36.67 -16.82
N VAL A 553 12.38 -37.04 -16.76
CA VAL A 553 13.06 -37.40 -15.51
C VAL A 553 13.13 -36.20 -14.55
N ASN A 554 13.02 -36.46 -13.24
CA ASN A 554 13.34 -35.52 -12.18
C ASN A 554 14.84 -35.58 -11.89
N VAL A 555 15.58 -34.49 -12.12
CA VAL A 555 17.05 -34.47 -11.97
C VAL A 555 17.53 -34.31 -10.52
N CYS A 556 16.58 -34.14 -9.60
CA CYS A 556 16.79 -33.93 -8.17
C CYS A 556 16.00 -34.92 -7.29
N GLU A 557 15.56 -36.07 -7.81
CA GLU A 557 14.71 -37.04 -7.08
C GLU A 557 15.28 -37.47 -5.70
N ASP A 558 16.61 -37.52 -5.55
CA ASP A 558 17.31 -37.90 -4.31
C ASP A 558 17.83 -36.71 -3.48
N TYR A 559 17.38 -35.47 -3.73
CA TYR A 559 17.89 -34.29 -3.02
C TYR A 559 17.27 -34.12 -1.61
N GLU A 560 18.11 -33.84 -0.61
CA GLU A 560 17.71 -33.51 0.77
C GLU A 560 18.37 -32.17 1.19
N ALA A 561 17.59 -31.25 1.75
CA ALA A 561 18.05 -29.93 2.18
C ALA A 561 18.97 -29.99 3.42
N MET A 562 19.97 -29.09 3.51
CA MET A 562 20.87 -28.97 4.68
C MET A 562 20.45 -27.80 5.58
N GLU A 563 20.38 -27.99 6.90
CA GLU A 563 20.08 -26.91 7.85
C GLU A 563 21.24 -25.92 8.01
N THR A 564 20.91 -24.62 8.10
CA THR A 564 21.89 -23.53 8.24
C THR A 564 21.49 -22.49 9.31
N PRO A 565 21.45 -22.85 10.62
CA PRO A 565 20.86 -21.99 11.67
C PRO A 565 21.46 -20.59 11.83
N ASN A 566 22.73 -20.40 11.44
CA ASN A 566 23.44 -19.13 11.60
C ASN A 566 23.31 -18.20 10.37
N LEU A 567 22.43 -18.53 9.42
CA LEU A 567 22.32 -17.80 8.16
C LEU A 567 21.85 -16.34 8.35
N LEU A 568 21.21 -16.03 9.49
CA LEU A 568 20.71 -14.70 9.82
C LEU A 568 21.66 -13.85 10.68
N ASP A 569 22.80 -14.38 11.15
CA ASP A 569 23.68 -13.72 12.14
C ASP A 569 24.26 -12.37 11.68
N ASN A 570 24.42 -12.17 10.37
CA ASN A 570 25.01 -10.96 9.80
C ASN A 570 23.96 -10.02 9.19
N ILE A 571 22.67 -10.28 9.40
CA ILE A 571 21.59 -9.43 8.92
C ILE A 571 21.30 -8.36 9.97
N ALA A 572 21.43 -7.08 9.60
CA ALA A 572 20.94 -6.00 10.43
C ALA A 572 19.47 -5.71 10.10
N TRP A 573 18.66 -5.55 11.14
CA TRP A 573 17.24 -5.25 10.97
C TRP A 573 16.65 -4.52 12.19
N ALA A 574 15.69 -3.64 11.97
CA ALA A 574 14.87 -3.01 13.00
C ALA A 574 13.41 -3.40 12.82
N PHE A 575 12.78 -3.93 13.87
CA PHE A 575 11.35 -4.25 13.88
C PHE A 575 10.50 -2.99 13.85
N ASN A 576 9.35 -3.08 13.19
CA ASN A 576 8.36 -2.00 13.07
C ASN A 576 6.95 -2.60 12.93
N ASP A 577 5.94 -1.74 12.83
CA ASP A 577 4.52 -2.11 12.76
C ASP A 577 4.08 -2.56 11.34
N ARG A 578 4.96 -2.44 10.34
CA ARG A 578 4.63 -2.78 8.96
C ARG A 578 4.48 -4.29 8.80
N PHE A 579 3.27 -4.73 8.55
CA PHE A 579 3.06 -6.12 8.15
C PHE A 579 3.60 -6.37 6.73
N TYR A 580 4.49 -7.34 6.59
CA TYR A 580 5.01 -7.76 5.29
C TYR A 580 4.27 -9.02 4.80
N GLY A 581 3.24 -8.82 3.98
CA GLY A 581 2.51 -9.92 3.34
C GLY A 581 3.29 -10.61 2.21
N SER A 582 4.25 -9.91 1.60
CA SER A 582 5.10 -10.43 0.52
C SER A 582 6.53 -10.63 1.00
N LEU A 583 7.07 -11.82 0.74
CA LEU A 583 8.46 -12.14 1.05
C LEU A 583 9.45 -11.26 0.27
N MET A 584 9.11 -10.86 -0.96
CA MET A 584 9.97 -9.99 -1.78
C MET A 584 9.99 -8.54 -1.26
N HIS A 585 8.83 -8.00 -0.87
CA HIS A 585 8.80 -6.66 -0.26
C HIS A 585 9.59 -6.62 1.05
N PHE A 586 9.60 -7.72 1.81
CA PHE A 586 10.44 -7.83 2.98
C PHE A 586 11.93 -7.90 2.64
N TRP A 587 12.29 -8.66 1.59
CA TRP A 587 13.66 -8.73 1.10
C TRP A 587 14.22 -7.37 0.67
N ASP A 588 13.44 -6.60 -0.09
CA ASP A 588 13.86 -5.27 -0.52
C ASP A 588 14.09 -4.35 0.68
N ALA A 589 13.20 -4.38 1.68
CA ALA A 589 13.38 -3.62 2.91
C ALA A 589 14.67 -4.01 3.66
N ILE A 590 14.99 -5.31 3.73
CA ILE A 590 16.23 -5.81 4.32
C ILE A 590 17.45 -5.29 3.55
N ARG A 591 17.44 -5.37 2.21
CA ARG A 591 18.52 -4.86 1.36
C ARG A 591 18.75 -3.37 1.58
N ASP A 592 17.68 -2.58 1.54
CA ASP A 592 17.75 -1.13 1.69
C ASP A 592 18.33 -0.75 3.06
N TYR A 593 17.83 -1.38 4.13
CA TYR A 593 18.31 -1.14 5.49
C TYR A 593 19.80 -1.44 5.63
N ASN A 594 20.25 -2.58 5.10
CA ASN A 594 21.65 -3.02 5.21
C ASN A 594 22.58 -2.16 4.33
N ALA A 595 22.17 -1.80 3.12
CA ALA A 595 22.91 -0.88 2.26
C ALA A 595 23.10 0.50 2.92
N ASP A 596 22.06 1.01 3.58
CA ASP A 596 22.10 2.29 4.28
C ASP A 596 23.14 2.32 5.42
N ILE A 597 23.29 1.22 6.15
CA ILE A 597 24.29 1.12 7.21
C ILE A 597 25.66 0.59 6.74
N GLU A 598 25.82 0.38 5.43
CA GLU A 598 27.04 -0.15 4.79
C GLU A 598 27.38 -1.58 5.26
N ASN A 599 26.33 -2.40 5.46
CA ASN A 599 26.44 -3.83 5.70
C ASN A 599 26.27 -4.61 4.39
N ASP A 600 27.23 -5.48 4.07
CA ASP A 600 27.30 -6.21 2.80
C ASP A 600 26.55 -7.55 2.89
N LEU A 601 25.70 -7.83 1.90
CA LEU A 601 24.86 -9.03 1.81
C LEU A 601 25.22 -9.93 0.62
N GLU A 602 26.36 -9.73 -0.05
CA GLU A 602 26.74 -10.48 -1.27
C GLU A 602 26.66 -12.02 -1.10
N ASP A 603 27.02 -12.54 0.08
CA ASP A 603 27.04 -13.98 0.37
C ASP A 603 25.72 -14.51 1.00
N PHE A 604 24.71 -13.66 1.20
CA PHE A 604 23.45 -14.08 1.84
C PHE A 604 22.52 -14.77 0.84
N THR A 605 22.02 -15.95 1.23
CA THR A 605 21.08 -16.76 0.43
C THR A 605 19.68 -16.70 1.06
N PRO A 606 18.86 -15.68 0.76
CA PRO A 606 17.62 -15.40 1.49
C PRO A 606 16.61 -16.57 1.49
N PHE A 607 16.59 -17.37 0.43
CA PHE A 607 15.63 -18.46 0.25
C PHE A 607 16.16 -19.83 0.66
N ALA A 608 17.41 -19.91 1.14
CA ALA A 608 17.98 -21.18 1.58
C ALA A 608 17.30 -21.68 2.85
N THR A 609 17.31 -23.01 3.00
CA THR A 609 16.75 -23.70 4.16
C THR A 609 17.53 -23.37 5.44
N ILE A 610 16.87 -22.73 6.41
CA ILE A 610 17.43 -22.52 7.75
C ILE A 610 17.17 -23.72 8.66
N PHE A 611 15.96 -24.28 8.61
CA PHE A 611 15.55 -25.48 9.35
C PHE A 611 14.81 -26.47 8.44
N SER A 612 15.08 -27.76 8.63
CA SER A 612 14.42 -28.85 7.89
C SER A 612 13.01 -29.16 8.40
N SER A 613 12.62 -28.56 9.53
CA SER A 613 11.24 -28.56 10.04
C SER A 613 10.46 -27.40 9.43
N SER A 614 9.20 -27.63 9.08
CA SER A 614 8.26 -26.55 8.70
C SER A 614 7.70 -25.79 9.90
N LYS A 615 8.11 -26.12 11.13
CA LYS A 615 7.69 -25.43 12.36
C LYS A 615 8.90 -24.93 13.14
N VAL A 616 8.74 -23.83 13.85
CA VAL A 616 9.72 -23.28 14.80
C VAL A 616 8.98 -22.80 16.03
N MET A 617 9.46 -23.17 17.23
CA MET A 617 8.98 -22.57 18.47
C MET A 617 9.87 -21.39 18.84
N MET A 618 9.32 -20.18 18.89
CA MET A 618 10.05 -18.96 19.21
C MET A 618 9.66 -18.43 20.59
N MET A 619 10.65 -18.17 21.44
CA MET A 619 10.49 -17.45 22.69
C MET A 619 10.96 -16.00 22.54
N TYR A 620 10.18 -15.05 23.06
CA TYR A 620 10.53 -13.63 23.06
C TYR A 620 9.86 -12.88 24.24
N GLU A 621 10.30 -11.63 24.46
CA GLU A 621 9.79 -10.72 25.49
C GLU A 621 9.22 -9.46 24.83
N ALA A 622 8.05 -9.00 25.29
CA ALA A 622 7.39 -7.78 24.78
C ALA A 622 6.38 -7.21 25.79
N TYR A 623 5.94 -5.96 25.57
CA TYR A 623 4.83 -5.33 26.28
C TYR A 623 3.49 -5.57 25.54
N ILE A 624 2.44 -5.88 26.30
CA ILE A 624 1.08 -6.15 25.79
C ILE A 624 0.02 -5.42 26.63
N LYS A 625 -1.11 -5.03 26.05
CA LYS A 625 -2.24 -4.37 26.74
C LYS A 625 -3.19 -5.35 27.42
N SER A 626 -3.39 -6.53 26.84
CA SER A 626 -4.36 -7.52 27.32
C SER A 626 -4.14 -8.89 26.72
N GLU A 627 -4.93 -9.88 27.16
CA GLU A 627 -5.01 -11.20 26.54
C GLU A 627 -5.33 -11.16 25.03
N LYS A 628 -5.91 -10.07 24.51
CA LYS A 628 -6.24 -9.94 23.08
C LYS A 628 -5.02 -9.74 22.18
N ASP A 629 -3.88 -9.32 22.73
CA ASP A 629 -2.66 -9.10 21.95
C ASP A 629 -1.88 -10.40 21.71
N ILE A 630 -2.25 -11.46 22.44
CA ILE A 630 -1.76 -12.82 22.25
C ILE A 630 -2.45 -13.40 21.02
N LEU A 631 -1.65 -13.69 20.00
CA LEU A 631 -2.10 -14.29 18.75
C LEU A 631 -2.55 -15.75 18.98
N GLU A 632 -3.32 -16.30 18.04
CA GLU A 632 -3.85 -17.67 18.15
C GLU A 632 -2.73 -18.73 18.26
N ASN A 633 -1.58 -18.45 17.65
CA ASN A 633 -0.39 -19.31 17.69
C ASN A 633 0.55 -19.00 18.88
N GLU A 634 0.12 -18.16 19.82
CA GLU A 634 0.93 -17.73 20.96
C GLU A 634 0.38 -18.22 22.30
N ARG A 635 1.27 -18.33 23.29
CA ARG A 635 0.90 -18.53 24.69
C ARG A 635 1.85 -17.83 25.64
N LEU A 636 1.31 -17.36 26.75
CA LEU A 636 2.09 -16.80 27.86
C LEU A 636 2.86 -17.88 28.61
N LEU A 637 4.15 -17.64 28.85
CA LEU A 637 5.01 -18.48 29.67
C LEU A 637 4.95 -18.10 31.16
N ASN A 638 4.56 -16.88 31.48
CA ASN A 638 4.33 -16.37 32.82
C ASN A 638 2.82 -16.17 33.07
N PRO A 639 2.15 -17.03 33.87
CA PRO A 639 0.70 -16.93 34.07
C PRO A 639 0.22 -15.72 34.87
N GLU A 640 1.12 -15.05 35.60
CA GLU A 640 0.84 -13.90 36.47
C GLU A 640 1.02 -12.55 35.74
N THR A 641 1.19 -12.55 34.40
CA THR A 641 1.47 -11.34 33.61
C THR A 641 0.49 -10.20 33.86
N PHE A 642 -0.81 -10.49 34.02
CA PHE A 642 -1.86 -9.47 34.11
C PHE A 642 -2.09 -8.91 35.52
N ASP A 643 -1.21 -9.20 36.48
CA ASP A 643 -1.37 -8.76 37.87
C ASP A 643 -0.80 -7.36 38.14
N ASP A 644 0.18 -6.89 37.37
CA ASP A 644 0.92 -5.64 37.63
C ASP A 644 1.27 -4.91 36.31
N PRO A 645 0.37 -4.04 35.80
CA PRO A 645 0.67 -3.22 34.62
C PRO A 645 1.62 -2.07 34.96
N ASP A 646 2.32 -1.57 33.95
CA ASP A 646 3.12 -0.35 34.06
C ASP A 646 2.27 0.94 34.10
N GLU A 647 2.94 2.10 34.07
CA GLU A 647 2.29 3.42 34.18
C GLU A 647 1.32 3.70 33.02
N ASP A 648 1.53 3.09 31.87
CA ASP A 648 0.73 3.24 30.65
C ASP A 648 -0.33 2.13 30.50
N GLY A 649 -0.40 1.22 31.48
CA GLY A 649 -1.35 0.12 31.48
C GLY A 649 -0.92 -1.10 30.67
N MET A 650 0.37 -1.20 30.31
CA MET A 650 0.95 -2.31 29.57
C MET A 650 1.52 -3.37 30.52
N TYR A 651 1.57 -4.62 30.07
CA TYR A 651 2.09 -5.76 30.83
C TYR A 651 3.31 -6.34 30.13
N TYR A 652 4.38 -6.55 30.89
CA TYR A 652 5.59 -7.20 30.39
C TYR A 652 5.42 -8.73 30.35
N ALA A 653 5.48 -9.31 29.15
CA ALA A 653 5.14 -10.70 28.88
C ALA A 653 6.32 -11.50 28.33
N ARG A 654 6.43 -12.77 28.75
CA ARG A 654 7.23 -13.79 28.09
C ARG A 654 6.31 -14.66 27.26
N ILE A 655 6.52 -14.67 25.95
CA ILE A 655 5.62 -15.28 24.98
C ILE A 655 6.34 -16.42 24.27
N LEU A 656 5.63 -17.53 24.08
CA LEU A 656 6.04 -18.60 23.18
C LEU A 656 5.10 -18.58 21.97
N ALA A 657 5.65 -18.40 20.78
CA ALA A 657 4.95 -18.49 19.51
C ALA A 657 5.30 -19.81 18.78
N GLU A 658 4.29 -20.44 18.19
CA GLU A 658 4.48 -21.49 17.19
C GLU A 658 4.44 -20.85 15.80
N LEU A 659 5.56 -20.86 15.09
CA LEU A 659 5.67 -20.34 13.74
C LEU A 659 5.64 -21.51 12.75
N GLU A 660 4.86 -21.40 11.68
CA GLU A 660 4.71 -22.44 10.65
C GLU A 660 5.04 -21.86 9.27
N SER A 661 5.84 -22.61 8.50
CA SER A 661 6.30 -22.22 7.18
C SER A 661 5.18 -22.35 6.14
N GLU A 662 5.16 -21.43 5.18
CA GLU A 662 4.28 -21.51 4.01
C GLU A 662 4.65 -22.68 3.08
N ASP A 663 5.93 -23.08 3.07
CA ASP A 663 6.48 -24.09 2.15
C ASP A 663 6.25 -25.55 2.60
N ARG A 664 5.49 -25.75 3.70
CA ARG A 664 5.01 -27.01 4.31
C ARG A 664 6.06 -28.07 4.71
N ASN A 665 7.26 -28.08 4.13
CA ASN A 665 8.26 -29.13 4.31
C ASN A 665 9.55 -28.66 5.01
N TYR A 666 9.86 -27.36 4.98
CA TYR A 666 11.06 -26.76 5.57
C TYR A 666 10.79 -25.28 5.89
N TYR A 667 11.73 -24.62 6.56
CA TYR A 667 11.70 -23.20 6.83
C TYR A 667 12.84 -22.49 6.08
N GLY A 668 12.51 -21.54 5.21
CA GLY A 668 13.48 -20.65 4.57
C GLY A 668 13.92 -19.51 5.49
N ALA A 669 15.17 -19.05 5.35
CA ALA A 669 15.77 -18.04 6.24
C ALA A 669 15.02 -16.70 6.25
N LEU A 670 14.78 -16.13 5.06
CA LEU A 670 14.04 -14.87 4.94
C LEU A 670 12.58 -15.04 5.39
N ASN A 671 11.97 -16.20 5.15
CA ASN A 671 10.59 -16.47 5.59
C ASN A 671 10.50 -16.51 7.12
N LEU A 672 11.47 -17.16 7.78
CA LEU A 672 11.56 -17.13 9.24
C LEU A 672 11.70 -15.70 9.77
N LEU A 673 12.65 -14.91 9.23
CA LEU A 673 12.84 -13.53 9.70
C LEU A 673 11.59 -12.67 9.48
N ARG A 674 10.86 -12.86 8.36
CA ARG A 674 9.58 -12.20 8.10
C ARG A 674 8.51 -12.63 9.08
N HIS A 675 8.40 -13.92 9.40
CA HIS A 675 7.44 -14.40 10.38
C HIS A 675 7.75 -13.90 11.79
N ILE A 676 9.03 -13.82 12.16
CA ILE A 676 9.46 -13.15 13.40
C ILE A 676 8.97 -11.70 13.37
N HIS A 677 9.27 -10.96 12.29
CA HIS A 677 8.83 -9.57 12.14
C HIS A 677 7.32 -9.40 12.30
N ASN A 678 6.53 -10.14 11.51
CA ASN A 678 5.08 -10.04 11.51
C ASN A 678 4.46 -10.51 12.83
N THR A 679 5.11 -11.41 13.57
CA THR A 679 4.68 -11.82 14.91
C THR A 679 4.86 -10.70 15.93
N LEU A 680 5.92 -9.89 15.77
CA LEU A 680 6.21 -8.76 16.64
C LEU A 680 5.52 -7.46 16.21
N SER A 681 4.99 -7.37 14.99
CA SER A 681 4.42 -6.12 14.46
C SER A 681 3.18 -5.64 15.20
N ASN A 682 2.52 -6.51 15.98
CA ASN A 682 1.40 -6.14 16.86
C ASN A 682 1.81 -6.01 18.34
N LYS A 683 3.11 -6.09 18.64
CA LYS A 683 3.67 -6.05 19.98
C LYS A 683 4.39 -4.73 20.20
N ASP A 684 4.37 -4.26 21.44
CA ASP A 684 5.19 -3.13 21.84
C ASP A 684 6.54 -3.66 22.36
N LEU A 685 7.60 -3.39 21.61
CA LEU A 685 8.96 -3.80 21.94
C LEU A 685 9.71 -2.75 22.80
N GLY A 686 9.06 -1.62 23.10
CA GLY A 686 9.73 -0.47 23.72
C GLY A 686 10.91 0.00 22.87
N ASP A 687 12.06 0.21 23.51
CA ASP A 687 13.30 0.59 22.81
C ASP A 687 14.07 -0.61 22.21
N HIS A 688 13.67 -1.84 22.51
CA HIS A 688 14.33 -3.09 22.11
C HIS A 688 13.90 -3.55 20.69
N ILE A 689 14.06 -2.69 19.68
CA ILE A 689 13.56 -2.95 18.32
C ILE A 689 14.60 -3.54 17.36
N PHE A 690 15.88 -3.65 17.73
CA PHE A 690 16.91 -4.14 16.81
C PHE A 690 17.08 -5.65 16.90
N PHE A 691 17.13 -6.32 15.74
CA PHE A 691 17.40 -7.76 15.65
C PHE A 691 18.88 -8.05 15.91
N GLU A 692 19.16 -8.93 16.88
CA GLU A 692 20.51 -9.33 17.30
C GLU A 692 20.71 -10.85 17.18
N GLY A 693 19.92 -11.51 16.31
CA GLY A 693 19.96 -12.96 16.11
C GLY A 693 19.03 -13.74 17.05
N PHE A 694 19.28 -15.06 17.15
CA PHE A 694 18.59 -15.94 18.08
C PHE A 694 19.51 -17.06 18.57
N ASP A 695 19.21 -17.60 19.74
CA ASP A 695 19.88 -18.77 20.29
C ASP A 695 19.04 -20.04 20.03
N LEU A 696 19.68 -21.11 19.51
CA LEU A 696 19.06 -22.42 19.36
C LEU A 696 19.14 -23.21 20.67
N GLU A 697 18.01 -23.33 21.36
CA GLU A 697 17.94 -23.90 22.72
C GLU A 697 17.83 -25.43 22.70
N SER A 698 16.96 -25.99 21.85
CA SER A 698 16.71 -27.44 21.77
C SER A 698 15.92 -27.83 20.52
N TYR A 699 15.68 -29.14 20.34
CA TYR A 699 14.71 -29.69 19.39
C TYR A 699 13.65 -30.50 20.16
N GLN A 700 12.40 -30.43 19.72
CA GLN A 700 11.31 -31.28 20.19
C GLN A 700 11.45 -32.72 19.66
N GLU A 701 10.65 -33.66 20.19
CA GLU A 701 10.70 -35.08 19.79
C GLU A 701 10.36 -35.31 18.30
N ASP A 702 9.56 -34.42 17.71
CA ASP A 702 9.17 -34.42 16.29
C ASP A 702 10.17 -33.69 15.37
N GLY A 703 11.26 -33.15 15.94
CA GLY A 703 12.29 -32.42 15.19
C GLY A 703 12.05 -30.92 15.06
N THR A 704 11.02 -30.34 15.69
CA THR A 704 10.80 -28.89 15.68
C THR A 704 11.83 -28.15 16.55
N PRO A 705 12.61 -27.19 16.02
CA PRO A 705 13.56 -26.39 16.80
C PRO A 705 12.86 -25.42 17.76
N VAL A 706 13.53 -25.13 18.88
CA VAL A 706 13.12 -24.12 19.87
C VAL A 706 14.21 -23.05 19.92
N ILE A 707 13.83 -21.80 19.64
CA ILE A 707 14.74 -20.65 19.59
C ILE A 707 14.36 -19.57 20.61
N TYR A 708 15.34 -18.81 21.09
CA TYR A 708 15.16 -17.59 21.88
C TYR A 708 15.60 -16.38 21.06
N LEU A 709 14.70 -15.41 20.87
CA LEU A 709 14.97 -14.20 20.07
C LEU A 709 15.77 -13.17 20.87
N ASN A 710 16.85 -12.65 20.29
CA ASN A 710 17.68 -11.61 20.89
C ASN A 710 17.36 -10.23 20.27
N LEU A 711 16.99 -9.28 21.14
CA LEU A 711 16.62 -7.91 20.77
C LEU A 711 17.54 -6.88 21.44
N GLY A 712 17.90 -5.81 20.71
CA GLY A 712 18.76 -4.72 21.18
C GLY A 712 18.08 -3.35 21.17
N SER A 713 18.62 -2.42 21.97
CA SER A 713 18.27 -0.97 21.99
C SER A 713 19.40 -0.07 21.44
#